data_AF-A0A1H6EEX3-F1
#
_entry.id   AF-A0A1H6EEX3-F1
#
_cell.length_a   1.000
_cell.length_b   1.000
_cell.length_c   1.000
_cell.angle_alpha   90.00
_cell.angle_beta   90.00
_cell.angle_gamma   90.00
#
_symmetry.space_group_name_H-M   'P 1'
#
loop_
_entity.id
_entity.type
_entity.pdbx_description
1 polymer ?
#
loop_
_entity_poly.entity_id
_entity_poly.type
_entity_poly.pdbx_seq_one_letter_code
_entity_poly.pdbx_strand_id
1 'polypeptide(L)'
;MVDQIASLGEIAHIVGDSPNGPRGVSPLTPEERNRCDNLILLCSHHHQLIDSQPKTWTVDRLLAMKQAHEQRVLRRLGAIDAVTTAGTSGEPVNSDYLDWFVRVGDALPRVCDVTNRAVLGIHAARPLPRQASEELSPELPTYIPRDIDAELRRCLEGARSGGGFAVLLGAATAGKTRSAFEAIRAVLPEWGFILPPSPDDLASLIDSGIPLGRCVIWLDRLAGFLESGRLSSGTVRRLLGNTQEPIVLIGTLWSTDYERFHELASASGIMSTSGEARAVLSLAQLIDLPERFSDSEAARTLQIALVDPRVKEAAAVSDGAPPAVLACAPELLRRRAAPGNAMGAAVITAAVEARFCGHPDVIPPSLLQHLAEEYLTPAQRALAEPDWFASAISWACRPVLGEVALMSPSALKVGELDGYAVSDVLVYHESKKWSTARRVPDTPWDILVAETDLDACAQVGMRAMMYGLAQYVIPALTRVADAGDEDALFALAMAHYDQGDLESARTWFLKAHDVGHVAAAGMLAVVHKDLGDLDGARSWLRRGAEAGDPGAMAGWGSELEDDDDLDSARYWYERSAQAPNGYGSLFLGTFLRNHGDLEGARDWFRKAADHAQAEAAYVLPHLLAGDGDQDAPGRKIRQTYLNNFADAATRLGEVHRALGESDTAYTWLNQAAGLGNIQAMAQLGAMLWELGRYDEAVRWLEPAADAGVHDAMFFLALIIDDRGDTACAGAWLAKAAVGGASYAMGRFALHLLEHGDIDEATSWARRAHEAGDPLIEQAFAAISERMRQTEERPQSTNSTGDIHWTPFEHPCGCVIDWGWSSQEADPRSFIVWCTYVINEVCPWHAEGSTIAPEARNSMVFLRWRAEQGGFFAREATGHDVELGCSLTESLRTLIGQIASATDNSIDVEIPAAYSAALRRHGFDPRSAWFEQQLTDIILNRGESELEPLLRTLKSRGDPER
;
A
#
# COMPACT_ATOMS: atom_id res chain seq x y z
N MET A 1 62.04 28.52 -16.45
CA MET A 1 61.22 28.81 -17.64
C MET A 1 60.06 29.65 -17.16
N VAL A 2 59.85 30.82 -17.75
CA VAL A 2 58.80 31.77 -17.35
C VAL A 2 57.44 31.09 -17.48
N ASP A 3 56.65 31.12 -16.42
CA ASP A 3 55.27 30.61 -16.38
C ASP A 3 54.47 31.18 -17.56
N GLN A 4 54.08 30.31 -18.50
CA GLN A 4 53.02 30.66 -19.44
C GLN A 4 51.71 30.65 -18.66
N ILE A 5 51.25 31.84 -18.27
CA ILE A 5 49.87 32.05 -17.83
C ILE A 5 48.99 31.60 -18.99
N ALA A 6 48.36 30.43 -18.87
CA ALA A 6 47.38 29.98 -19.84
C ALA A 6 46.22 30.97 -19.84
N SER A 7 46.02 31.69 -20.95
CA SER A 7 44.83 32.53 -21.13
C SER A 7 43.63 31.60 -21.22
N LEU A 8 42.83 31.56 -20.15
CA LEU A 8 41.62 30.74 -20.05
C LEU A 8 40.45 31.33 -20.87
N GLY A 9 40.56 32.59 -21.29
CA GLY A 9 39.55 33.27 -22.10
C GLY A 9 39.96 34.68 -22.55
N GLU A 10 39.33 35.13 -23.62
CA GLU A 10 39.48 36.44 -24.27
C GLU A 10 38.15 37.20 -24.18
N ILE A 11 38.24 38.51 -23.95
CA ILE A 11 37.07 39.38 -23.95
C ILE A 11 36.73 39.70 -25.41
N ALA A 12 35.51 39.37 -25.80
CA ALA A 12 34.95 39.65 -27.11
C ALA A 12 33.85 40.71 -27.00
N HIS A 13 33.79 41.60 -27.99
CA HIS A 13 32.72 42.58 -28.11
C HIS A 13 31.54 42.00 -28.90
N ILE A 14 30.34 42.12 -28.35
CA ILE A 14 29.10 41.68 -29.01
C ILE A 14 28.83 42.59 -30.22
N VAL A 15 28.79 43.91 -29.99
CA VAL A 15 28.96 44.94 -31.03
C VAL A 15 30.43 45.32 -31.09
N GLY A 16 31.09 45.03 -32.21
CA GLY A 16 32.54 45.20 -32.37
C GLY A 16 33.06 46.59 -31.96
N ASP A 17 34.26 46.64 -31.38
CA ASP A 17 34.87 47.86 -30.82
C ASP A 17 35.09 48.98 -31.85
N SER A 18 35.19 48.64 -33.14
CA SER A 18 35.30 49.60 -34.23
C SER A 18 34.16 49.49 -35.26
N PRO A 19 33.78 50.57 -35.97
CA PRO A 19 32.76 50.53 -37.02
C PRO A 19 33.05 49.55 -38.16
N ASN A 20 34.33 49.25 -38.41
CA ASN A 20 34.78 48.33 -39.45
C ASN A 20 34.98 46.89 -38.95
N GLY A 21 34.76 46.63 -37.65
CA GLY A 21 34.88 45.31 -37.05
C GLY A 21 33.63 44.44 -37.25
N PRO A 22 33.70 43.14 -36.89
CA PRO A 22 32.53 42.25 -36.88
C PRO A 22 31.39 42.86 -36.07
N ARG A 23 30.20 42.98 -36.68
CA ARG A 23 29.01 43.64 -36.08
C ARG A 23 29.26 45.09 -35.62
N GLY A 24 30.22 45.80 -36.21
CA GLY A 24 30.63 47.14 -35.80
C GLY A 24 29.66 48.28 -36.16
N VAL A 25 28.73 48.05 -37.10
CA VAL A 25 27.70 49.02 -37.52
C VAL A 25 26.59 49.03 -36.47
N SER A 26 26.60 50.03 -35.59
CA SER A 26 25.69 50.13 -34.44
C SER A 26 25.60 51.59 -33.94
N PRO A 27 24.46 52.01 -33.37
CA PRO A 27 24.30 53.33 -32.75
C PRO A 27 25.10 53.52 -31.45
N LEU A 28 25.69 52.46 -30.88
CA LEU A 28 26.44 52.53 -29.62
C LEU A 28 27.71 53.40 -29.74
N THR A 29 27.94 54.26 -28.73
CA THR A 29 29.17 55.06 -28.62
C THR A 29 30.39 54.18 -28.27
N PRO A 30 31.63 54.65 -28.49
CA PRO A 30 32.84 53.91 -28.10
C PRO A 30 32.87 53.54 -26.60
N GLU A 31 32.35 54.41 -25.74
CA GLU A 31 32.24 54.14 -24.30
C GLU A 31 31.20 53.06 -23.99
N GLU A 32 30.06 53.06 -24.67
CA GLU A 32 29.00 52.04 -24.52
C GLU A 32 29.46 50.66 -25.01
N ARG A 33 30.30 50.61 -26.05
CA ARG A 33 30.86 49.36 -26.57
C ARG A 33 31.76 48.64 -25.55
N ASN A 34 32.36 49.36 -24.61
CA ASN A 34 33.27 48.81 -23.61
C ASN A 34 32.59 48.55 -22.24
N ARG A 35 31.26 48.67 -22.15
CA ARG A 35 30.50 48.30 -20.94
C ARG A 35 30.31 46.78 -20.87
N CYS A 36 30.20 46.27 -19.64
CA CYS A 36 29.98 44.84 -19.37
C CYS A 36 28.80 44.25 -20.14
N ASP A 37 27.77 45.05 -20.43
CA ASP A 37 26.57 44.63 -21.16
C ASP A 37 26.88 44.25 -22.62
N ASN A 38 27.94 44.80 -23.22
CA ASN A 38 28.38 44.52 -24.59
C ASN A 38 29.60 43.57 -24.65
N LEU A 39 30.11 43.10 -23.51
CA LEU A 39 31.30 42.24 -23.42
C LEU A 39 30.93 40.82 -23.01
N ILE A 40 31.54 39.84 -23.67
CA ILE A 40 31.42 38.41 -23.36
C ILE A 40 32.81 37.77 -23.28
N LEU A 41 33.04 36.89 -22.30
CA LEU A 41 34.29 36.16 -22.15
C LEU A 41 34.19 34.82 -22.88
N LEU A 42 35.09 34.56 -23.82
CA LEU A 42 35.07 33.37 -24.66
C LEU A 42 36.44 32.70 -24.66
N CYS A 43 36.52 31.39 -24.94
CA CYS A 43 37.82 30.82 -25.27
C CYS A 43 38.33 31.39 -26.60
N SER A 44 39.64 31.35 -26.81
CA SER A 44 40.30 31.88 -28.01
C SER A 44 39.77 31.26 -29.32
N HIS A 45 39.31 30.00 -29.29
CA HIS A 45 38.67 29.36 -30.46
C HIS A 45 37.30 29.97 -30.79
N HIS A 46 36.41 30.11 -29.80
CA HIS A 46 35.05 30.62 -30.02
C HIS A 46 35.04 32.11 -30.30
N HIS A 47 35.98 32.88 -29.75
CA HIS A 47 36.17 34.29 -30.10
C HIS A 47 36.44 34.45 -31.61
N GLN A 48 37.41 33.69 -32.16
CA GLN A 48 37.72 33.71 -33.59
C GLN A 48 36.56 33.22 -34.47
N LEU A 49 35.85 32.17 -34.03
CA LEU A 49 34.69 31.64 -34.75
C LEU A 49 33.58 32.69 -34.90
N ILE A 50 33.21 33.36 -33.81
CA ILE A 50 32.13 34.34 -33.77
C ILE A 50 32.45 35.57 -34.62
N ASP A 51 33.71 36.02 -34.62
CA ASP A 51 34.15 37.15 -35.42
C ASP A 51 34.25 36.85 -36.92
N SER A 52 34.59 35.61 -37.28
CA SER A 52 34.65 35.17 -38.68
C SER A 52 33.26 35.03 -39.34
N GLN A 53 32.18 34.94 -38.56
CA GLN A 53 30.82 34.67 -39.07
C GLN A 53 29.76 35.63 -38.50
N PRO A 54 29.85 36.95 -38.77
CA PRO A 54 28.98 37.97 -38.16
C PRO A 54 27.50 37.92 -38.59
N LYS A 55 27.19 37.18 -39.67
CA LYS A 55 25.79 36.93 -40.09
C LYS A 55 25.14 35.77 -39.35
N THR A 56 25.94 34.80 -38.90
CA THR A 56 25.49 33.63 -38.15
C THR A 56 25.41 33.94 -36.65
N TRP A 57 26.43 34.68 -36.17
CA TRP A 57 26.52 35.17 -34.80
C TRP A 57 26.19 36.66 -34.81
N THR A 58 24.90 36.97 -34.79
CA THR A 58 24.38 38.34 -34.75
C THR A 58 24.48 38.94 -33.35
N VAL A 59 24.31 40.25 -33.24
CA VAL A 59 24.26 40.97 -31.95
C VAL A 59 23.20 40.38 -31.03
N ASP A 60 21.99 40.18 -31.55
CA ASP A 60 20.85 39.64 -30.79
C ASP A 60 21.14 38.23 -30.24
N ARG A 61 21.78 37.39 -31.06
CA ARG A 61 22.14 36.02 -30.66
C ARG A 61 23.17 36.01 -29.53
N LEU A 62 24.21 36.84 -29.62
CA LEU A 62 25.27 36.93 -28.61
C LEU A 62 24.75 37.55 -27.31
N LEU A 63 23.85 38.53 -27.39
CA LEU A 63 23.17 39.09 -26.20
C LEU A 63 22.29 38.04 -25.52
N ALA A 64 21.52 37.25 -26.28
CA ALA A 64 20.72 36.17 -25.74
C ALA A 64 21.57 35.09 -25.03
N MET A 65 22.70 34.70 -25.63
CA MET A 65 23.65 33.76 -25.02
C MET A 65 24.23 34.29 -23.70
N LYS A 66 24.64 35.57 -23.67
CA LYS A 66 25.16 36.22 -22.46
C LYS A 66 24.12 36.25 -21.34
N GLN A 67 22.88 36.68 -21.64
CA GLN A 67 21.80 36.76 -20.67
C GLN A 67 21.42 35.40 -20.10
N ALA A 68 21.36 34.36 -20.93
CA ALA A 68 21.07 32.99 -20.49
C ALA A 68 22.15 32.47 -19.51
N HIS A 69 23.42 32.74 -19.80
CA HIS A 69 24.53 32.37 -18.93
C HIS A 69 24.46 33.09 -17.58
N GLU A 70 24.23 34.41 -17.58
CA GLU A 70 24.14 35.22 -16.37
C GLU A 70 22.97 34.78 -15.48
N GLN A 71 21.80 34.49 -16.06
CA GLN A 71 20.65 33.96 -15.33
C GLN A 71 20.89 32.56 -14.74
N ARG A 72 21.64 31.69 -15.44
CA ARG A 72 22.04 30.39 -14.91
C ARG A 72 22.95 30.55 -13.70
N VAL A 73 23.91 31.48 -13.76
CA VAL A 73 24.82 31.78 -12.64
C VAL A 73 24.04 32.36 -11.46
N LEU A 74 23.12 33.30 -11.70
CA LEU A 74 22.27 33.89 -10.66
C LEU A 74 21.37 32.85 -9.97
N ARG A 75 20.77 31.92 -10.72
CA ARG A 75 19.98 30.81 -10.14
C ARG A 75 20.82 29.88 -9.26
N ARG A 76 22.06 29.59 -9.66
CA ARG A 76 22.97 28.73 -8.89
C ARG A 76 23.56 29.38 -7.66
N LEU A 77 23.63 30.71 -7.61
CA LEU A 77 24.21 31.44 -6.48
C LEU A 77 23.22 31.74 -5.36
N GLY A 78 21.92 31.45 -5.53
CA GLY A 78 20.87 31.76 -4.56
C GLY A 78 20.62 33.26 -4.43
N ALA A 79 19.35 33.67 -4.40
CA ALA A 79 18.97 35.08 -4.38
C ALA A 79 19.58 35.84 -3.18
N ILE A 80 20.56 36.70 -3.44
CA ILE A 80 20.80 37.88 -2.61
C ILE A 80 19.78 38.91 -3.09
N ASP A 81 18.73 39.13 -2.31
CA ASP A 81 17.64 40.07 -2.60
C ASP A 81 18.15 41.48 -2.93
N ALA A 82 17.60 42.09 -3.99
CA ALA A 82 16.76 43.31 -3.90
C ALA A 82 16.55 44.06 -5.24
N VAL A 83 15.27 44.30 -5.57
CA VAL A 83 14.67 45.56 -6.07
C VAL A 83 14.48 45.78 -7.60
N THR A 84 13.17 45.69 -7.96
CA THR A 84 12.35 46.50 -8.89
C THR A 84 11.93 46.03 -10.30
N THR A 85 10.58 45.98 -10.41
CA THR A 85 9.66 46.34 -11.50
C THR A 85 9.29 45.34 -12.59
N ALA A 86 8.02 44.89 -12.44
CA ALA A 86 6.92 44.90 -13.42
C ALA A 86 7.07 44.05 -14.69
N GLY A 87 6.07 43.19 -14.90
CA GLY A 87 6.07 42.17 -15.92
C GLY A 87 5.85 42.67 -17.34
N THR A 88 6.09 41.76 -18.30
CA THR A 88 5.25 41.45 -19.45
C THR A 88 5.97 40.43 -20.35
N SER A 89 5.16 39.55 -20.95
CA SER A 89 5.41 38.77 -22.17
C SER A 89 6.59 37.80 -22.22
N GLY A 90 6.27 36.53 -22.47
CA GLY A 90 7.25 35.45 -22.61
C GLY A 90 8.14 35.58 -23.83
N GLU A 91 9.33 34.97 -23.72
CA GLU A 91 10.18 34.49 -24.81
C GLU A 91 11.43 33.78 -24.21
N PRO A 92 12.22 33.01 -24.99
CA PRO A 92 12.36 31.56 -24.83
C PRO A 92 13.57 31.12 -24.00
N VAL A 93 13.43 29.93 -23.43
CA VAL A 93 14.46 29.20 -22.69
C VAL A 93 15.52 28.67 -23.67
N ASN A 94 16.70 29.29 -23.72
CA ASN A 94 17.82 28.80 -24.52
C ASN A 94 18.79 27.99 -23.65
N SER A 95 18.70 26.67 -23.78
CA SER A 95 19.57 25.68 -23.15
C SER A 95 20.75 25.34 -24.08
N ASP A 96 21.98 25.53 -23.60
CA ASP A 96 23.24 25.17 -24.29
C ASP A 96 23.38 23.66 -24.60
N TYR A 97 22.39 22.81 -24.25
CA TYR A 97 22.32 21.41 -24.69
C TYR A 97 21.63 21.21 -26.05
N LEU A 98 20.98 22.25 -26.60
CA LEU A 98 20.36 22.21 -27.94
C LEU A 98 21.38 22.08 -29.10
N ASP A 99 22.69 22.20 -28.84
CA ASP A 99 23.74 22.00 -29.85
C ASP A 99 23.81 20.55 -30.38
N TRP A 100 23.26 19.56 -29.67
CA TRP A 100 23.06 18.20 -30.21
C TRP A 100 21.75 18.02 -30.97
N PHE A 101 20.75 18.88 -30.76
CA PHE A 101 19.40 18.71 -31.30
C PHE A 101 19.07 19.60 -32.50
N VAL A 102 19.96 20.52 -32.88
CA VAL A 102 19.74 21.50 -33.97
C VAL A 102 21.10 21.68 -34.67
N ARG A 103 21.43 21.09 -35.83
CA ARG A 103 20.92 21.41 -37.18
C ARG A 103 21.53 20.52 -38.28
N VAL A 104 20.69 20.01 -39.18
CA VAL A 104 20.88 20.26 -40.62
C VAL A 104 19.91 21.40 -40.96
N GLY A 105 20.38 22.65 -40.90
CA GLY A 105 19.59 23.88 -41.13
C GLY A 105 18.24 23.96 -40.39
N ASP A 106 18.18 24.60 -39.22
CA ASP A 106 16.93 24.95 -38.50
C ASP A 106 15.89 23.82 -38.19
N ALA A 107 16.10 22.58 -38.64
CA ALA A 107 15.15 21.47 -38.50
C ALA A 107 15.68 20.34 -37.60
N LEU A 108 14.75 19.67 -36.90
CA LEU A 108 15.00 18.43 -36.15
C LEU A 108 15.50 17.33 -37.10
N PRO A 109 16.40 16.42 -36.66
CA PRO A 109 16.79 15.28 -37.47
C PRO A 109 15.57 14.40 -37.75
N ARG A 110 15.46 13.90 -38.98
CA ARG A 110 14.36 12.98 -39.34
C ARG A 110 14.70 11.57 -38.90
N VAL A 111 13.68 10.77 -38.60
CA VAL A 111 13.86 9.35 -38.22
C VAL A 111 14.71 8.58 -39.24
N CYS A 112 14.53 8.83 -40.54
CA CYS A 112 15.31 8.17 -41.60
C CYS A 112 16.79 8.55 -41.61
N ASP A 113 17.15 9.70 -41.05
CA ASP A 113 18.52 10.22 -41.04
C ASP A 113 19.30 9.68 -39.82
N VAL A 114 18.63 9.03 -38.85
CA VAL A 114 19.26 8.42 -37.68
C VAL A 114 19.84 7.05 -38.04
N THR A 115 21.15 6.99 -38.21
CA THR A 115 21.87 5.76 -38.59
C THR A 115 22.78 5.19 -37.50
N ASN A 116 23.11 5.99 -36.49
CA ASN A 116 24.05 5.59 -35.44
C ASN A 116 23.34 4.82 -34.31
N ARG A 117 23.78 3.58 -34.05
CA ARG A 117 23.21 2.72 -33.00
C ARG A 117 23.36 3.30 -31.60
N ALA A 118 24.47 4.00 -31.32
CA ALA A 118 24.77 4.56 -30.00
C ALA A 118 23.81 5.70 -29.66
N VAL A 119 23.44 6.50 -30.67
CA VAL A 119 22.41 7.54 -30.54
C VAL A 119 21.06 6.94 -30.18
N LEU A 120 20.78 5.70 -30.57
CA LEU A 120 19.49 5.04 -30.31
C LEU A 120 19.46 4.24 -29.01
N GLY A 121 20.53 4.26 -28.20
CA GLY A 121 20.66 3.38 -27.04
C GLY A 121 20.71 1.87 -27.41
N ILE A 122 20.92 1.54 -28.69
CA ILE A 122 21.02 0.14 -29.14
C ILE A 122 22.41 -0.37 -28.77
N HIS A 123 22.46 -1.37 -27.89
CA HIS A 123 23.72 -2.01 -27.49
C HIS A 123 24.52 -2.49 -28.70
N ALA A 124 25.84 -2.38 -28.59
CA ALA A 124 26.75 -2.98 -29.55
C ALA A 124 26.42 -4.48 -29.69
N ALA A 125 26.23 -4.91 -30.93
CA ALA A 125 25.98 -6.32 -31.21
C ALA A 125 27.29 -7.04 -31.50
N ARG A 126 27.20 -8.36 -31.67
CA ARG A 126 28.31 -9.17 -32.20
C ARG A 126 28.93 -8.52 -33.45
N PRO A 127 30.27 -8.40 -33.53
CA PRO A 127 30.92 -7.74 -34.64
C PRO A 127 30.73 -8.52 -35.94
N LEU A 128 30.61 -7.80 -37.06
CA LEU A 128 30.52 -8.41 -38.37
C LEU A 128 31.87 -9.08 -38.73
N PRO A 129 31.90 -10.36 -39.15
CA PRO A 129 33.13 -11.03 -39.57
C PRO A 129 33.80 -10.32 -40.76
N ARG A 130 35.14 -10.29 -40.79
CA ARG A 130 35.93 -9.61 -41.85
C ARG A 130 35.64 -10.08 -43.28
N GLN A 131 35.04 -11.24 -43.46
CA GLN A 131 34.71 -11.84 -44.77
C GLN A 131 33.22 -11.73 -45.14
N ALA A 132 32.43 -10.99 -44.35
CA ALA A 132 31.02 -10.80 -44.62
C ALA A 132 30.78 -9.84 -45.80
N SER A 133 29.58 -9.92 -46.39
CA SER A 133 29.17 -9.04 -47.50
C SER A 133 29.25 -7.56 -47.12
N GLU A 134 29.73 -6.71 -48.04
CA GLU A 134 29.75 -5.25 -47.89
C GLU A 134 28.33 -4.63 -47.83
N GLU A 135 27.31 -5.37 -48.28
CA GLU A 135 25.91 -4.94 -48.20
C GLU A 135 25.34 -4.99 -46.77
N LEU A 136 26.01 -5.71 -45.85
CA LEU A 136 25.59 -5.81 -44.46
C LEU A 136 26.08 -4.62 -43.65
N SER A 137 25.20 -4.08 -42.82
CA SER A 137 25.57 -2.99 -41.91
C SER A 137 26.63 -3.45 -40.90
N PRO A 138 27.77 -2.73 -40.79
CA PRO A 138 28.76 -2.99 -39.75
C PRO A 138 28.24 -2.63 -38.36
N GLU A 139 27.33 -1.65 -38.28
CA GLU A 139 26.75 -1.14 -37.05
C GLU A 139 25.69 -2.09 -36.47
N LEU A 140 24.81 -2.63 -37.32
CA LEU A 140 23.61 -3.31 -36.88
C LEU A 140 23.43 -4.66 -37.58
N PRO A 141 23.13 -5.76 -36.85
CA PRO A 141 22.63 -6.99 -37.42
C PRO A 141 21.39 -6.75 -38.29
N THR A 142 21.23 -7.59 -39.31
CA THR A 142 19.98 -7.62 -40.07
C THR A 142 18.83 -7.87 -39.11
N TYR A 143 17.83 -6.97 -39.12
CA TYR A 143 16.71 -7.05 -38.19
C TYR A 143 15.90 -8.32 -38.44
N ILE A 144 15.57 -9.03 -37.35
CA ILE A 144 14.71 -10.21 -37.41
C ILE A 144 13.27 -9.75 -37.14
N PRO A 145 12.36 -9.82 -38.14
CA PRO A 145 11.00 -9.35 -37.97
C PRO A 145 10.26 -10.12 -36.87
N ARG A 146 9.62 -9.39 -35.97
CA ARG A 146 8.87 -9.91 -34.83
C ARG A 146 7.39 -10.05 -35.17
N ASP A 147 6.70 -10.97 -34.49
CA ASP A 147 5.26 -11.16 -34.69
C ASP A 147 4.46 -9.91 -34.30
N ILE A 148 4.95 -9.20 -33.28
CA ILE A 148 4.37 -7.94 -32.78
C ILE A 148 4.59 -6.74 -33.72
N ASP A 149 5.47 -6.84 -34.73
CA ASP A 149 5.79 -5.71 -35.61
C ASP A 149 4.54 -5.21 -36.35
N ALA A 150 3.64 -6.11 -36.72
CA ALA A 150 2.39 -5.74 -37.38
C ALA A 150 1.49 -4.92 -36.45
N GLU A 151 1.40 -5.31 -35.18
CA GLU A 151 0.65 -4.58 -34.17
C GLU A 151 1.27 -3.21 -33.87
N LEU A 152 2.58 -3.17 -33.66
CA LEU A 152 3.32 -1.94 -33.39
C LEU A 152 3.20 -0.96 -34.56
N ARG A 153 3.32 -1.42 -35.80
CA ARG A 153 3.15 -0.55 -36.98
C ARG A 153 1.72 -0.02 -37.09
N ARG A 154 0.70 -0.85 -36.84
CA ARG A 154 -0.70 -0.43 -36.82
C ARG A 154 -0.97 0.62 -35.73
N CYS A 155 -0.37 0.47 -34.55
CA CYS A 155 -0.40 1.48 -33.48
C CYS A 155 0.15 2.82 -33.98
N LEU A 156 1.36 2.81 -34.57
CA LEU A 156 2.00 4.02 -35.09
C LEU A 156 1.26 4.64 -36.27
N GLU A 157 0.66 3.82 -37.15
CA GLU A 157 -0.16 4.29 -38.26
C GLU A 157 -1.39 5.05 -37.77
N GLY A 158 -2.08 4.54 -36.74
CA GLY A 158 -3.19 5.24 -36.08
C GLY A 158 -2.74 6.56 -35.42
N ALA A 159 -1.53 6.58 -34.86
CA ALA A 159 -0.98 7.77 -34.21
C ALA A 159 -0.59 8.90 -35.20
N ARG A 160 -0.50 8.63 -36.51
CA ARG A 160 -0.15 9.65 -37.53
C ARG A 160 -1.11 10.82 -37.60
N SER A 161 -2.39 10.60 -37.27
CA SER A 161 -3.45 11.61 -37.38
C SER A 161 -3.80 12.31 -36.07
N GLY A 162 -3.45 11.74 -34.92
CA GLY A 162 -3.89 12.25 -33.61
C GLY A 162 -2.82 12.21 -32.51
N GLY A 163 -1.58 11.81 -32.84
CA GLY A 163 -0.55 11.51 -31.85
C GLY A 163 -0.80 10.19 -31.17
N GLY A 164 0.15 9.76 -30.34
CA GLY A 164 0.01 8.53 -29.56
C GLY A 164 1.20 8.26 -28.67
N PHE A 165 1.02 7.36 -27.72
CA PHE A 165 2.09 6.90 -26.84
C PHE A 165 2.13 5.38 -26.88
N ALA A 166 3.28 4.81 -27.26
CA ALA A 166 3.51 3.37 -27.30
C ALA A 166 4.67 3.00 -26.37
N VAL A 167 4.51 1.96 -25.56
CA VAL A 167 5.57 1.47 -24.67
C VAL A 167 5.80 -0.01 -24.93
N LEU A 168 7.03 -0.37 -25.26
CA LEU A 168 7.43 -1.77 -25.41
C LEU A 168 7.88 -2.33 -24.06
N LEU A 169 7.24 -3.42 -23.64
CA LEU A 169 7.55 -4.16 -22.42
C LEU A 169 8.36 -5.43 -22.74
N GLY A 170 9.28 -5.82 -21.87
CA GLY A 170 10.03 -7.07 -22.04
C GLY A 170 11.42 -7.06 -21.43
N ALA A 171 12.11 -8.20 -21.48
CA ALA A 171 13.46 -8.38 -20.95
C ALA A 171 14.49 -7.39 -21.54
N ALA A 172 15.56 -7.08 -20.80
CA ALA A 172 16.65 -6.20 -21.27
C ALA A 172 17.19 -6.63 -22.65
N THR A 173 17.23 -7.94 -22.90
CA THR A 173 17.73 -8.60 -24.11
C THR A 173 16.67 -8.89 -25.16
N ALA A 174 15.39 -8.56 -24.95
CA ALA A 174 14.28 -8.94 -25.85
C ALA A 174 14.32 -8.22 -27.22
N GLY A 175 15.14 -7.17 -27.38
CA GLY A 175 15.22 -6.38 -28.61
C GLY A 175 14.17 -5.28 -28.73
N LYS A 176 13.73 -4.71 -27.61
CA LYS A 176 12.72 -3.62 -27.53
C LYS A 176 13.12 -2.41 -28.34
N THR A 177 14.26 -1.81 -28.00
CA THR A 177 14.82 -0.62 -28.66
C THR A 177 14.95 -0.85 -30.16
N ARG A 178 15.40 -2.04 -30.58
CA ARG A 178 15.53 -2.39 -31.99
C ARG A 178 14.18 -2.49 -32.70
N SER A 179 13.19 -3.15 -32.11
CA SER A 179 11.88 -3.35 -32.73
C SER A 179 11.10 -2.02 -32.83
N ALA A 180 11.16 -1.20 -31.79
CA ALA A 180 10.63 0.16 -31.80
C ALA A 180 11.25 1.01 -32.91
N PHE A 181 12.57 0.96 -33.09
CA PHE A 181 13.28 1.76 -34.08
C PHE A 181 12.89 1.36 -35.51
N GLU A 182 12.81 0.06 -35.77
CA GLU A 182 12.41 -0.45 -37.08
C GLU A 182 10.95 -0.10 -37.43
N ALA A 183 10.07 -0.07 -36.44
CA ALA A 183 8.69 0.34 -36.64
C ALA A 183 8.55 1.84 -36.96
N ILE A 184 9.22 2.73 -36.21
CA ILE A 184 9.17 4.17 -36.51
C ILE A 184 9.84 4.49 -37.84
N ARG A 185 10.93 3.80 -38.19
CA ARG A 185 11.60 4.00 -39.48
C ARG A 185 10.72 3.57 -40.65
N ALA A 186 9.90 2.54 -40.47
CA ALA A 186 8.96 2.08 -41.49
C ALA A 186 7.74 3.01 -41.64
N VAL A 187 7.19 3.52 -40.53
CA VAL A 187 5.90 4.23 -40.51
C VAL A 187 6.04 5.75 -40.52
N LEU A 188 7.07 6.28 -39.86
CA LEU A 188 7.31 7.71 -39.60
C LEU A 188 8.69 8.20 -40.09
N PRO A 189 9.20 7.79 -41.28
CA PRO A 189 10.58 8.08 -41.69
C PRO A 189 10.91 9.58 -41.78
N GLU A 190 9.93 10.39 -42.18
CA GLU A 190 10.10 11.84 -42.39
C GLU A 190 9.78 12.69 -41.15
N TRP A 191 9.41 12.07 -40.03
CA TRP A 191 9.08 12.79 -38.80
C TRP A 191 10.35 13.22 -38.08
N GLY A 192 10.28 14.31 -37.32
CA GLY A 192 11.36 14.73 -36.43
C GLY A 192 11.64 13.66 -35.37
N PHE A 193 12.87 13.59 -34.89
CA PHE A 193 13.30 12.62 -33.88
C PHE A 193 14.02 13.32 -32.73
N ILE A 194 13.56 13.08 -31.50
CA ILE A 194 14.15 13.64 -30.29
C ILE A 194 14.37 12.53 -29.26
N LEU A 195 15.52 12.53 -28.61
CA LEU A 195 15.89 11.62 -27.54
C LEU A 195 16.34 12.47 -26.33
N PRO A 196 15.44 12.86 -25.41
CA PRO A 196 15.86 13.54 -24.20
C PRO A 196 16.81 12.64 -23.39
N PRO A 197 18.02 13.11 -23.02
CA PRO A 197 18.96 12.28 -22.25
C PRO A 197 18.59 12.18 -20.77
N SER A 198 17.84 13.14 -20.24
CA SER A 198 17.35 13.13 -18.86
C SER A 198 15.90 13.62 -18.76
N PRO A 199 15.23 13.38 -17.62
CA PRO A 199 13.89 13.91 -17.38
C PRO A 199 13.81 15.44 -17.37
N ASP A 200 14.87 16.12 -16.89
CA ASP A 200 14.93 17.59 -16.89
C ASP A 200 15.11 18.17 -18.30
N ASP A 201 15.80 17.45 -19.19
CA ASP A 201 15.89 17.83 -20.60
C ASP A 201 14.55 17.71 -21.30
N LEU A 202 13.77 16.67 -20.98
CA LEU A 202 12.40 16.54 -21.48
C LEU A 202 11.54 17.71 -20.98
N ALA A 203 11.59 18.04 -19.69
CA ALA A 203 10.85 19.18 -19.14
C ALA A 203 11.25 20.49 -19.83
N SER A 204 12.56 20.73 -19.97
CA SER A 204 13.11 21.91 -20.65
C SER A 204 12.68 21.99 -22.12
N LEU A 205 12.64 20.86 -22.83
CA LEU A 205 12.15 20.79 -24.21
C LEU A 205 10.69 21.22 -24.30
N ILE A 206 9.85 20.75 -23.38
CA ILE A 206 8.43 21.06 -23.36
C ILE A 206 8.20 22.55 -23.05
N ASP A 207 9.00 23.12 -22.15
CA ASP A 207 8.89 24.53 -21.74
C ASP A 207 9.54 25.49 -22.74
N SER A 208 10.40 25.00 -23.64
CA SER A 208 11.09 25.83 -24.64
C SER A 208 10.15 26.47 -25.67
N GLY A 209 8.94 25.92 -25.86
CA GLY A 209 8.00 26.36 -26.89
C GLY A 209 8.43 26.03 -28.32
N ILE A 210 9.47 25.19 -28.50
CA ILE A 210 9.87 24.69 -29.83
C ILE A 210 8.68 23.92 -30.44
N PRO A 211 8.30 24.18 -31.71
CA PRO A 211 7.25 23.42 -32.36
C PRO A 211 7.65 21.93 -32.50
N LEU A 212 6.92 21.04 -31.80
CA LEU A 212 7.17 19.60 -31.79
C LEU A 212 6.26 18.82 -32.76
N GLY A 213 5.55 19.52 -33.65
CA GLY A 213 4.61 18.90 -34.58
C GLY A 213 5.27 17.88 -35.52
N ARG A 214 4.64 16.71 -35.67
CA ARG A 214 5.16 15.57 -36.44
C ARG A 214 6.55 15.13 -35.97
N CYS A 215 6.69 15.00 -34.65
CA CYS A 215 7.90 14.52 -33.99
C CYS A 215 7.67 13.20 -33.25
N VAL A 216 8.71 12.36 -33.23
CA VAL A 216 8.86 11.22 -32.34
C VAL A 216 9.73 11.64 -31.17
N ILE A 217 9.20 11.54 -29.95
CA ILE A 217 9.98 11.70 -28.72
C ILE A 217 10.26 10.30 -28.17
N TRP A 218 11.54 9.94 -28.13
CA TRP A 218 12.03 8.64 -27.72
C TRP A 218 12.45 8.66 -26.26
N LEU A 219 11.67 8.00 -25.40
CA LEU A 219 11.92 7.87 -23.97
C LEU A 219 12.59 6.52 -23.70
N ASP A 220 13.88 6.44 -24.00
CA ASP A 220 14.64 5.22 -23.74
C ASP A 220 14.76 4.98 -22.23
N ARG A 221 14.57 3.73 -21.80
CA ARG A 221 14.57 3.37 -20.36
C ARG A 221 13.59 4.24 -19.57
N LEU A 222 12.33 4.18 -19.97
CA LEU A 222 11.21 4.98 -19.46
C LEU A 222 11.14 5.01 -17.92
N ALA A 223 11.59 3.95 -17.23
CA ALA A 223 11.62 3.88 -15.78
C ALA A 223 12.28 5.10 -15.11
N GLY A 224 13.39 5.61 -15.64
CA GLY A 224 14.06 6.79 -15.07
C GLY A 224 13.22 8.08 -15.17
N PHE A 225 12.45 8.23 -16.25
CA PHE A 225 11.53 9.35 -16.42
C PHE A 225 10.34 9.26 -15.45
N LEU A 226 9.83 8.05 -15.25
CA LEU A 226 8.73 7.79 -14.33
C LEU A 226 9.15 7.99 -12.87
N GLU A 227 10.33 7.50 -12.48
CA GLU A 227 10.87 7.63 -11.12
C GLU A 227 11.19 9.08 -10.73
N SER A 228 11.55 9.91 -11.70
CA SER A 228 11.82 11.33 -11.46
C SER A 228 10.59 12.17 -11.12
N GLY A 229 9.38 11.70 -11.40
CA GLY A 229 8.15 12.49 -11.30
C GLY A 229 8.01 13.63 -12.31
N ARG A 230 9.06 13.95 -13.10
CA ARG A 230 9.04 15.02 -14.12
C ARG A 230 8.12 14.71 -15.30
N LEU A 231 7.95 13.44 -15.64
CA LEU A 231 6.99 13.00 -16.64
C LEU A 231 5.64 12.74 -15.98
N SER A 232 4.71 13.71 -16.09
CA SER A 232 3.35 13.57 -15.59
C SER A 232 2.34 13.20 -16.69
N SER A 233 1.26 12.54 -16.31
CA SER A 233 0.08 12.25 -17.13
C SER A 233 -0.52 13.52 -17.74
N GLY A 234 -0.52 14.63 -16.98
CA GLY A 234 -0.89 15.95 -17.49
C GLY A 234 0.04 16.42 -18.61
N THR A 235 1.35 16.23 -18.44
CA THR A 235 2.36 16.53 -19.46
C THR A 235 2.18 15.68 -20.71
N VAL A 236 1.96 14.37 -20.55
CA VAL A 236 1.70 13.45 -21.66
C VAL A 236 0.42 13.83 -22.40
N ARG A 237 -0.69 14.11 -21.70
CA ARG A 237 -1.94 14.58 -22.32
C ARG A 237 -1.75 15.88 -23.08
N ARG A 238 -0.96 16.81 -22.54
CA ARG A 238 -0.64 18.08 -23.22
C ARG A 238 0.14 17.85 -24.52
N LEU A 239 1.15 16.97 -24.49
CA LEU A 239 1.93 16.60 -25.68
C LEU A 239 1.07 15.92 -26.75
N LEU A 240 0.16 15.04 -26.34
CA LEU A 240 -0.71 14.29 -27.25
C LEU A 240 -1.97 15.06 -27.69
N GLY A 241 -2.33 16.16 -27.02
CA GLY A 241 -3.59 16.85 -27.23
C GLY A 241 -3.70 17.64 -28.54
N ASN A 242 -2.58 17.96 -29.20
CA ASN A 242 -2.59 18.72 -30.45
C ASN A 242 -2.75 17.79 -31.66
N THR A 243 -3.98 17.65 -32.16
CA THR A 243 -4.31 16.81 -33.31
C THR A 243 -3.88 17.40 -34.67
N GLN A 244 -3.60 18.71 -34.75
CA GLN A 244 -3.09 19.33 -35.99
C GLN A 244 -1.58 19.14 -36.16
N GLU A 245 -0.86 19.02 -35.05
CA GLU A 245 0.58 18.81 -34.98
C GLU A 245 0.88 17.57 -34.10
N PRO A 246 0.53 16.37 -34.58
CA PRO A 246 0.58 15.16 -33.77
C PRO A 246 2.00 14.80 -33.34
N ILE A 247 2.14 14.34 -32.10
CA ILE A 247 3.38 13.86 -31.49
C ILE A 247 3.26 12.38 -31.18
N VAL A 248 4.31 11.61 -31.43
CA VAL A 248 4.41 10.20 -31.04
C VAL A 248 5.44 10.04 -29.94
N LEU A 249 5.02 9.54 -28.78
CA LEU A 249 5.90 9.12 -27.71
C LEU A 249 6.20 7.63 -27.86
N ILE A 250 7.47 7.24 -27.77
CA ILE A 250 7.89 5.83 -27.71
C ILE A 250 8.71 5.60 -26.45
N GLY A 251 8.30 4.64 -25.62
CA GLY A 251 9.04 4.22 -24.44
C GLY A 251 9.53 2.77 -24.51
N THR A 252 10.66 2.49 -23.87
CA THR A 252 11.12 1.12 -23.59
C THR A 252 11.14 0.89 -22.07
N LEU A 253 10.57 -0.23 -21.62
CA LEU A 253 10.46 -0.53 -20.19
C LEU A 253 10.69 -2.02 -19.93
N TRP A 254 11.29 -2.37 -18.80
CA TRP A 254 11.41 -3.78 -18.39
C TRP A 254 10.11 -4.26 -17.78
N SER A 255 9.72 -5.51 -18.04
CA SER A 255 8.53 -6.11 -17.43
C SER A 255 8.59 -6.04 -15.90
N THR A 256 9.77 -6.24 -15.31
CA THR A 256 9.99 -6.12 -13.86
C THR A 256 9.83 -4.68 -13.35
N ASP A 257 10.19 -3.67 -14.15
CA ASP A 257 10.00 -2.26 -13.74
C ASP A 257 8.53 -1.86 -13.86
N TYR A 258 7.84 -2.36 -14.89
CA TYR A 258 6.40 -2.20 -15.05
C TYR A 258 5.65 -2.83 -13.86
N GLU A 259 5.92 -4.10 -13.55
CA GLU A 259 5.39 -4.80 -12.37
C GLU A 259 5.66 -3.99 -11.09
N ARG A 260 6.90 -3.51 -10.91
CA ARG A 260 7.29 -2.67 -9.78
C ARG A 260 6.46 -1.39 -9.64
N PHE A 261 6.24 -0.63 -10.71
CA PHE A 261 5.38 0.57 -10.65
C PHE A 261 3.92 0.23 -10.35
N HIS A 262 3.50 -1.00 -10.60
CA HIS A 262 2.15 -1.49 -10.30
C HIS A 262 1.99 -2.08 -8.90
N GLU A 263 3.01 -2.72 -8.35
CA GLU A 263 3.00 -3.36 -7.03
C GLU A 263 3.07 -2.36 -5.86
N LEU A 264 3.65 -1.18 -6.05
CA LEU A 264 4.13 -0.34 -4.94
C LEU A 264 3.28 0.90 -4.61
N ALA A 265 2.42 1.37 -5.53
CA ALA A 265 1.50 2.49 -5.29
C ALA A 265 0.31 2.14 -4.38
N SER A 266 0.55 1.24 -3.45
CA SER A 266 -0.51 0.56 -2.72
C SER A 266 -0.08 0.11 -1.32
N ALA A 267 1.21 0.14 -1.01
CA ALA A 267 1.72 -0.15 0.34
C ALA A 267 1.55 1.04 1.30
N SER A 268 1.52 2.27 0.79
CA SER A 268 1.26 3.50 1.54
C SER A 268 0.46 4.45 0.65
N GLY A 269 -0.57 5.10 1.19
CA GLY A 269 -1.33 6.15 0.48
C GLY A 269 -0.52 7.43 0.30
N ILE A 270 0.80 7.31 0.17
CA ILE A 270 1.81 8.35 0.34
C ILE A 270 2.74 8.30 -0.86
N MET A 271 2.83 9.43 -1.52
CA MET A 271 3.63 9.79 -2.71
C MET A 271 3.01 9.53 -4.09
N SER A 272 2.87 10.67 -4.76
CA SER A 272 2.37 10.96 -6.09
C SER A 272 3.15 10.29 -7.22
N THR A 273 4.43 9.92 -7.06
CA THR A 273 5.27 9.48 -8.19
C THR A 273 4.93 8.10 -8.73
N SER A 274 4.56 7.14 -7.88
CA SER A 274 4.11 5.81 -8.34
C SER A 274 2.69 5.83 -8.92
N GLY A 275 1.82 6.70 -8.38
CA GLY A 275 0.49 6.96 -8.96
C GLY A 275 0.59 7.72 -10.30
N GLU A 276 1.51 8.67 -10.41
CA GLU A 276 1.73 9.45 -11.62
C GLU A 276 2.40 8.60 -12.70
N ALA A 277 3.38 7.77 -12.33
CA ALA A 277 3.98 6.79 -13.25
C ALA A 277 2.91 5.85 -13.83
N ARG A 278 1.98 5.39 -13.00
CA ARG A 278 0.82 4.61 -13.43
C ARG A 278 -0.09 5.40 -14.35
N ALA A 279 -0.43 6.63 -13.99
CA ALA A 279 -1.27 7.49 -14.80
C ALA A 279 -0.65 7.76 -16.18
N VAL A 280 0.67 7.95 -16.25
CA VAL A 280 1.43 8.05 -17.51
C VAL A 280 1.34 6.76 -18.31
N LEU A 281 1.63 5.60 -17.70
CA LEU A 281 1.58 4.31 -18.37
C LEU A 281 0.17 3.95 -18.87
N SER A 282 -0.89 4.40 -18.18
CA SER A 282 -2.28 4.21 -18.59
C SER A 282 -2.65 4.97 -19.88
N LEU A 283 -1.88 6.00 -20.23
CA LEU A 283 -2.02 6.74 -21.49
C LEU A 283 -1.26 6.07 -22.64
N ALA A 284 -0.43 5.06 -22.35
CA ALA A 284 0.34 4.33 -23.34
C ALA A 284 -0.41 3.10 -23.85
N GLN A 285 -0.25 2.80 -25.14
CA GLN A 285 -0.47 1.46 -25.65
C GLN A 285 0.74 0.59 -25.28
N LEU A 286 0.52 -0.33 -24.33
CA LEU A 286 1.51 -1.30 -23.90
C LEU A 286 1.60 -2.44 -24.91
N ILE A 287 2.83 -2.78 -25.33
CA ILE A 287 3.10 -3.84 -26.31
C ILE A 287 4.14 -4.78 -25.70
N ASP A 288 3.71 -5.98 -25.36
CA ASP A 288 4.59 -7.02 -24.82
C ASP A 288 5.48 -7.60 -25.91
N LEU A 289 6.79 -7.59 -25.65
CA LEU A 289 7.80 -8.18 -26.51
C LEU A 289 8.41 -9.41 -25.81
N PRO A 290 7.98 -10.63 -26.17
CA PRO A 290 8.54 -11.85 -25.61
C PRO A 290 10.04 -11.95 -25.82
N GLU A 291 10.75 -12.48 -24.82
CA GLU A 291 12.21 -12.72 -24.91
C GLU A 291 12.51 -13.90 -25.87
N ARG A 292 11.70 -14.95 -25.81
CA ARG A 292 11.80 -16.12 -26.69
C ARG A 292 10.95 -15.93 -27.95
N PHE A 293 11.48 -16.41 -29.06
CA PHE A 293 10.85 -16.32 -30.37
C PHE A 293 9.78 -17.40 -30.56
N SER A 294 8.71 -17.06 -31.28
CA SER A 294 7.74 -18.04 -31.78
C SER A 294 8.35 -18.92 -32.87
N ASP A 295 7.67 -20.02 -33.23
CA ASP A 295 8.08 -20.87 -34.35
C ASP A 295 8.18 -20.08 -35.67
N SER A 296 7.31 -19.07 -35.84
CA SER A 296 7.28 -18.25 -37.05
C SER A 296 8.46 -17.25 -37.08
N GLU A 297 8.81 -16.67 -35.94
CA GLU A 297 10.00 -15.83 -35.76
C GLU A 297 11.29 -16.66 -35.94
N ALA A 298 11.31 -17.89 -35.44
CA ALA A 298 12.41 -18.83 -35.65
C ALA A 298 12.60 -19.15 -37.14
N ALA A 299 11.53 -19.39 -37.88
CA ALA A 299 11.60 -19.61 -39.33
C ALA A 299 12.18 -18.39 -40.07
N ARG A 300 11.75 -17.17 -39.72
CA ARG A 300 12.31 -15.93 -40.29
C ARG A 300 13.79 -15.75 -39.93
N THR A 301 14.18 -16.09 -38.70
CA THR A 301 15.56 -16.09 -38.24
C THR A 301 16.45 -16.97 -39.12
N LEU A 302 15.98 -18.19 -39.44
CA LEU A 302 16.74 -19.13 -40.28
C LEU A 302 16.92 -18.61 -41.71
N GLN A 303 15.95 -17.86 -42.26
CA GLN A 303 16.11 -17.24 -43.58
C GLN A 303 17.17 -16.15 -43.56
N ILE A 304 17.17 -15.29 -42.53
CA ILE A 304 18.16 -14.22 -42.38
C ILE A 304 19.56 -14.81 -42.10
N ALA A 305 19.64 -15.91 -41.35
CA ALA A 305 20.88 -16.64 -41.08
C ALA A 305 21.59 -17.17 -42.34
N LEU A 306 20.92 -17.24 -43.49
CA LEU A 306 21.55 -17.56 -44.77
C LEU A 306 22.45 -16.42 -45.28
N VAL A 307 22.17 -15.19 -44.86
CA VAL A 307 22.83 -13.97 -45.35
C VAL A 307 23.67 -13.30 -44.27
N ASP A 308 23.14 -13.10 -43.06
CA ASP A 308 23.86 -12.45 -41.96
C ASP A 308 24.52 -13.48 -41.03
N PRO A 309 25.87 -13.58 -41.02
CA PRO A 309 26.57 -14.57 -40.21
C PRO A 309 26.40 -14.35 -38.70
N ARG A 310 26.10 -13.12 -38.26
CA ARG A 310 25.84 -12.83 -36.83
C ARG A 310 24.52 -13.47 -36.39
N VAL A 311 23.49 -13.37 -37.24
CA VAL A 311 22.19 -14.00 -37.00
C VAL A 311 22.31 -15.52 -37.05
N LYS A 312 23.12 -16.05 -37.97
CA LYS A 312 23.41 -17.48 -38.04
C LYS A 312 24.03 -18.03 -36.77
N GLU A 313 25.03 -17.34 -36.23
CA GLU A 313 25.67 -17.75 -34.98
C GLU A 313 24.68 -17.66 -33.82
N ALA A 314 23.93 -16.55 -33.72
CA ALA A 314 22.93 -16.36 -32.69
C ALA A 314 21.88 -17.48 -32.70
N ALA A 315 21.30 -17.79 -33.87
CA ALA A 315 20.30 -18.83 -34.03
C ALA A 315 20.79 -20.23 -33.60
N ALA A 316 22.09 -20.50 -33.74
CA ALA A 316 22.66 -21.80 -33.40
C ALA A 316 22.77 -22.04 -31.89
N VAL A 317 22.85 -20.99 -31.06
CA VAL A 317 23.18 -21.10 -29.63
C VAL A 317 22.21 -20.39 -28.69
N SER A 318 21.17 -19.74 -29.21
CA SER A 318 20.33 -18.83 -28.43
C SER A 318 19.22 -19.47 -27.60
N ASP A 319 19.01 -20.78 -27.66
CA ASP A 319 17.86 -21.47 -27.04
C ASP A 319 16.53 -20.73 -27.28
N GLY A 320 16.28 -20.34 -28.53
CA GLY A 320 15.07 -19.60 -28.91
C GLY A 320 15.05 -18.10 -28.60
N ALA A 321 16.13 -17.50 -28.07
CA ALA A 321 16.23 -16.05 -27.85
C ALA A 321 17.41 -15.38 -28.60
N PRO A 322 17.42 -15.35 -29.95
CA PRO A 322 18.53 -14.80 -30.73
C PRO A 322 18.97 -13.38 -30.35
N PRO A 323 18.06 -12.43 -30.01
CA PRO A 323 18.45 -11.09 -29.59
C PRO A 323 19.39 -11.06 -28.38
N ALA A 324 19.23 -11.98 -27.41
CA ALA A 324 20.10 -12.07 -26.25
C ALA A 324 21.54 -12.43 -26.64
N VAL A 325 21.73 -13.34 -27.60
CA VAL A 325 23.05 -13.72 -28.11
C VAL A 325 23.67 -12.61 -28.96
N LEU A 326 22.85 -11.92 -29.76
CA LEU A 326 23.30 -10.77 -30.54
C LEU A 326 23.79 -9.63 -29.65
N ALA A 327 23.16 -9.44 -28.48
CA ALA A 327 23.58 -8.51 -27.44
C ALA A 327 24.72 -9.04 -26.53
N CYS A 328 25.34 -10.17 -26.88
CA CYS A 328 26.44 -10.80 -26.15
C CYS A 328 26.12 -11.15 -24.67
N ALA A 329 24.85 -11.37 -24.34
CA ALA A 329 24.44 -11.70 -22.98
C ALA A 329 25.11 -12.97 -22.42
N PRO A 330 25.24 -14.09 -23.18
CA PRO A 330 25.92 -15.28 -22.68
C PRO A 330 27.40 -15.04 -22.31
N GLU A 331 28.11 -14.21 -23.08
CA GLU A 331 29.50 -13.85 -22.81
C GLU A 331 29.65 -13.01 -21.53
N LEU A 332 28.77 -12.01 -21.36
CA LEU A 332 28.72 -11.18 -20.15
C LEU A 332 28.45 -12.03 -18.92
N LEU A 333 27.43 -12.89 -18.97
CA LEU A 333 27.05 -13.76 -17.86
C LEU A 333 28.13 -14.78 -17.52
N ARG A 334 28.80 -15.36 -18.53
CA ARG A 334 29.94 -16.26 -18.32
C ARG A 334 31.10 -15.54 -17.64
N ARG A 335 31.41 -14.32 -18.07
CA ARG A 335 32.48 -13.50 -17.46
C ARG A 335 32.13 -13.09 -16.03
N ARG A 336 30.86 -12.80 -15.74
CA ARG A 336 30.36 -12.53 -14.38
C ARG A 336 30.46 -13.77 -13.48
N ALA A 337 30.11 -14.96 -13.98
CA ALA A 337 30.12 -16.21 -13.22
C ALA A 337 31.54 -16.71 -12.88
N ALA A 338 32.51 -16.48 -13.78
CA ALA A 338 33.90 -16.87 -13.59
C ALA A 338 34.84 -15.66 -13.87
N PRO A 339 34.93 -14.68 -12.96
CA PRO A 339 35.57 -13.41 -13.23
C PRO A 339 37.09 -13.54 -13.41
N GLY A 340 37.73 -14.45 -12.68
CA GLY A 340 39.20 -14.57 -12.65
C GLY A 340 39.92 -13.31 -12.13
N ASN A 341 39.18 -12.30 -11.67
CA ASN A 341 39.65 -11.08 -11.02
C ASN A 341 38.67 -10.77 -9.89
N ALA A 342 39.10 -10.98 -8.64
CA ALA A 342 38.24 -10.80 -7.48
C ALA A 342 37.85 -9.32 -7.25
N MET A 343 38.80 -8.40 -7.46
CA MET A 343 38.57 -6.95 -7.32
C MET A 343 37.57 -6.45 -8.36
N GLY A 344 37.72 -6.88 -9.61
CA GLY A 344 36.76 -6.60 -10.67
C GLY A 344 35.37 -7.15 -10.36
N ALA A 345 35.27 -8.36 -9.79
CA ALA A 345 34.00 -8.92 -9.38
C ALA A 345 33.30 -8.08 -8.30
N ALA A 346 34.05 -7.57 -7.32
CA ALA A 346 33.54 -6.67 -6.28
C ALA A 346 33.00 -5.37 -6.87
N VAL A 347 33.73 -4.74 -7.80
CA VAL A 347 33.28 -3.52 -8.52
C VAL A 347 31.97 -3.76 -9.27
N ILE A 348 31.84 -4.87 -10.00
CA ILE A 348 30.59 -5.20 -10.70
C ILE A 348 29.43 -5.42 -9.71
N THR A 349 29.69 -6.10 -8.58
CA THR A 349 28.64 -6.32 -7.56
C THR A 349 28.18 -4.99 -6.96
N ALA A 350 29.12 -4.13 -6.57
CA ALA A 350 28.83 -2.80 -6.07
C ALA A 350 28.00 -1.99 -7.07
N ALA A 351 28.36 -1.99 -8.35
CA ALA A 351 27.62 -1.26 -9.37
C ALA A 351 26.20 -1.80 -9.58
N VAL A 352 26.03 -3.13 -9.64
CA VAL A 352 24.70 -3.75 -9.78
C VAL A 352 23.82 -3.47 -8.56
N GLU A 353 24.36 -3.65 -7.36
CA GLU A 353 23.59 -3.45 -6.12
C GLU A 353 23.27 -1.96 -5.87
N ALA A 354 24.13 -1.02 -6.29
CA ALA A 354 23.80 0.40 -6.28
C ALA A 354 22.57 0.73 -7.15
N ARG A 355 22.45 0.12 -8.34
CA ARG A 355 21.27 0.27 -9.20
C ARG A 355 20.01 -0.29 -8.54
N PHE A 356 20.12 -1.41 -7.82
CA PHE A 356 19.00 -1.97 -7.05
C PHE A 356 18.60 -1.12 -5.86
N CYS A 357 19.54 -0.44 -5.23
CA CYS A 357 19.27 0.58 -4.21
C CYS A 357 18.64 1.85 -4.78
N GLY A 358 18.50 2.00 -6.10
CA GLY A 358 17.89 3.18 -6.72
C GLY A 358 18.88 4.26 -7.15
N HIS A 359 20.20 4.06 -7.01
CA HIS A 359 21.17 4.99 -7.58
C HIS A 359 21.02 5.07 -9.10
N PRO A 360 21.13 6.25 -9.75
CA PRO A 360 21.15 6.41 -11.22
C PRO A 360 22.17 5.55 -11.97
N ASP A 361 22.07 5.50 -13.31
CA ASP A 361 22.86 4.60 -14.16
C ASP A 361 24.38 4.82 -14.09
N VAL A 362 24.80 6.09 -14.08
CA VAL A 362 26.21 6.48 -14.07
C VAL A 362 26.65 6.66 -12.62
N ILE A 363 27.53 5.78 -12.14
CA ILE A 363 28.04 5.84 -10.76
C ILE A 363 29.40 6.56 -10.73
N PRO A 364 29.55 7.63 -9.93
CA PRO A 364 30.82 8.34 -9.79
C PRO A 364 31.97 7.43 -9.36
N PRO A 365 33.22 7.64 -9.84
CA PRO A 365 34.33 6.74 -9.57
C PRO A 365 34.65 6.56 -8.07
N SER A 366 34.61 7.65 -7.29
CA SER A 366 34.89 7.61 -5.85
C SER A 366 33.85 6.81 -5.07
N LEU A 367 32.56 7.02 -5.40
CA LEU A 367 31.45 6.30 -4.79
C LEU A 367 31.52 4.81 -5.13
N LEU A 368 31.78 4.49 -6.40
CA LEU A 368 31.92 3.10 -6.84
C LEU A 368 33.10 2.40 -6.17
N GLN A 369 34.22 3.10 -5.98
CA GLN A 369 35.37 2.55 -5.27
C GLN A 369 35.01 2.21 -3.81
N HIS A 370 34.41 3.16 -3.08
CA HIS A 370 34.02 2.94 -1.69
C HIS A 370 33.02 1.79 -1.55
N LEU A 371 31.98 1.74 -2.39
CA LEU A 371 31.04 0.62 -2.42
C LEU A 371 31.74 -0.71 -2.71
N ALA A 372 32.70 -0.75 -3.65
CA ALA A 372 33.42 -1.96 -4.02
C ALA A 372 34.30 -2.50 -2.89
N GLU A 373 34.88 -1.63 -2.06
CA GLU A 373 35.70 -2.01 -0.90
C GLU A 373 34.91 -2.89 0.08
N GLU A 374 33.61 -2.62 0.25
CA GLU A 374 32.71 -3.38 1.14
C GLU A 374 32.45 -4.82 0.69
N TYR A 375 32.67 -5.13 -0.58
CA TYR A 375 32.58 -6.51 -1.08
C TYR A 375 33.92 -7.25 -1.05
N LEU A 376 35.00 -6.59 -0.63
CA LEU A 376 36.31 -7.23 -0.49
C LEU A 376 36.47 -7.92 0.86
N THR A 377 36.85 -9.19 0.81
CA THR A 377 37.24 -9.95 2.02
C THR A 377 38.51 -9.35 2.65
N PRO A 378 38.75 -9.55 3.96
CA PRO A 378 39.96 -9.06 4.63
C PRO A 378 41.27 -9.48 3.93
N ALA A 379 41.33 -10.70 3.40
CA ALA A 379 42.50 -11.17 2.66
C ALA A 379 42.68 -10.44 1.32
N GLN A 380 41.60 -10.15 0.60
CA GLN A 380 41.67 -9.37 -0.63
C GLN A 380 42.09 -7.93 -0.33
N ARG A 381 41.51 -7.29 0.69
CA ARG A 381 41.92 -5.94 1.14
C ARG A 381 43.43 -5.88 1.46
N ALA A 382 43.96 -6.89 2.14
CA ALA A 382 45.39 -6.95 2.48
C ALA A 382 46.31 -7.19 1.27
N LEU A 383 45.81 -7.81 0.21
CA LEU A 383 46.55 -8.12 -1.02
C LEU A 383 46.29 -7.11 -2.15
N ALA A 384 45.48 -6.07 -1.90
CA ALA A 384 45.19 -5.04 -2.88
C ALA A 384 46.40 -4.14 -3.10
N GLU A 385 46.86 -4.05 -4.35
CA GLU A 385 47.87 -3.07 -4.75
C GLU A 385 47.30 -1.64 -4.72
N PRO A 386 48.12 -0.58 -4.62
CA PRO A 386 47.64 0.80 -4.52
C PRO A 386 46.71 1.25 -5.67
N ASP A 387 46.84 0.65 -6.86
CA ASP A 387 46.04 0.95 -8.05
C ASP A 387 44.95 -0.11 -8.33
N TRP A 388 44.59 -0.93 -7.33
CA TRP A 388 43.66 -2.05 -7.48
C TRP A 388 42.34 -1.65 -8.15
N PHE A 389 41.80 -0.46 -7.82
CA PHE A 389 40.53 0.01 -8.36
C PHE A 389 40.63 0.34 -9.84
N ALA A 390 41.68 1.06 -10.25
CA ALA A 390 41.93 1.36 -11.66
C ALA A 390 42.15 0.07 -12.48
N SER A 391 42.88 -0.90 -11.91
CA SER A 391 43.06 -2.23 -12.51
C SER A 391 41.76 -3.03 -12.60
N ALA A 392 40.89 -2.94 -11.59
CA ALA A 392 39.57 -3.57 -11.57
C ALA A 392 38.62 -2.97 -12.61
N ILE A 393 38.59 -1.64 -12.72
CA ILE A 393 37.83 -0.90 -13.75
C ILE A 393 38.34 -1.25 -15.15
N SER A 394 39.66 -1.25 -15.37
CA SER A 394 40.26 -1.66 -16.65
C SER A 394 39.83 -3.07 -17.05
N TRP A 395 39.78 -3.99 -16.07
CA TRP A 395 39.27 -5.35 -16.29
C TRP A 395 37.76 -5.37 -16.60
N ALA A 396 36.95 -4.56 -15.92
CA ALA A 396 35.49 -4.49 -16.08
C ALA A 396 35.07 -3.87 -17.42
N CYS A 397 35.77 -2.82 -17.84
CA CYS A 397 35.58 -2.14 -19.12
C CYS A 397 36.23 -2.86 -20.30
N ARG A 398 36.98 -3.95 -20.05
CA ARG A 398 37.55 -4.75 -21.14
C ARG A 398 36.44 -5.47 -21.89
N PRO A 399 36.34 -5.30 -23.22
CA PRO A 399 35.28 -5.96 -23.98
C PRO A 399 35.35 -7.48 -23.87
N VAL A 400 34.19 -8.12 -23.67
CA VAL A 400 34.02 -9.57 -23.76
C VAL A 400 33.93 -10.03 -25.21
N LEU A 401 33.29 -9.22 -26.06
CA LEU A 401 33.17 -9.45 -27.50
C LEU A 401 32.82 -8.14 -28.21
N GLY A 402 33.60 -7.76 -29.24
CA GLY A 402 33.42 -6.48 -29.92
C GLY A 402 33.67 -5.30 -28.98
N GLU A 403 32.69 -4.42 -28.84
CA GLU A 403 32.68 -3.27 -27.92
C GLU A 403 31.91 -3.56 -26.61
N VAL A 404 31.31 -4.74 -26.47
CA VAL A 404 30.47 -5.07 -25.32
C VAL A 404 31.35 -5.42 -24.12
N ALA A 405 31.15 -4.75 -22.99
CA ALA A 405 31.88 -4.96 -21.73
C ALA A 405 30.91 -5.08 -20.54
N LEU A 406 31.42 -5.50 -19.37
CA LEU A 406 30.62 -5.59 -18.15
C LEU A 406 30.21 -4.20 -17.64
N MET A 407 31.07 -3.21 -17.87
CA MET A 407 30.84 -1.80 -17.58
C MET A 407 31.36 -0.93 -18.72
N SER A 408 30.83 0.27 -18.83
CA SER A 408 31.29 1.28 -19.78
C SER A 408 31.55 2.61 -19.06
N PRO A 409 32.61 3.35 -19.42
CA PRO A 409 32.77 4.72 -18.95
C PRO A 409 31.68 5.61 -19.56
N SER A 410 31.19 6.57 -18.79
CA SER A 410 30.18 7.54 -19.23
C SER A 410 30.65 8.97 -18.98
N ALA A 411 30.33 9.83 -19.94
CA ALA A 411 30.67 11.24 -19.91
C ALA A 411 29.66 12.05 -20.72
N LEU A 412 29.15 13.13 -20.13
CA LEU A 412 28.33 14.15 -20.75
C LEU A 412 29.17 15.08 -21.61
N LYS A 413 30.48 15.21 -21.35
CA LYS A 413 31.40 16.01 -22.16
C LYS A 413 32.60 15.22 -22.63
N VAL A 414 33.04 15.53 -23.84
CA VAL A 414 34.24 14.94 -24.44
C VAL A 414 35.46 15.26 -23.57
N GLY A 415 36.14 14.21 -23.10
CA GLY A 415 37.34 14.35 -22.27
C GLY A 415 37.08 14.45 -20.76
N GLU A 416 35.81 14.50 -20.34
CA GLU A 416 35.41 14.37 -18.93
C GLU A 416 35.03 12.91 -18.64
N LEU A 417 35.07 12.49 -17.37
CA LEU A 417 34.57 11.18 -16.93
C LEU A 417 33.62 11.43 -15.75
N ASP A 418 32.33 11.23 -16.00
CA ASP A 418 31.31 11.41 -14.95
C ASP A 418 31.18 10.16 -14.09
N GLY A 419 31.42 9.00 -14.67
CA GLY A 419 31.41 7.74 -13.94
C GLY A 419 31.36 6.52 -14.84
N TYR A 420 30.83 5.44 -14.28
CA TYR A 420 30.74 4.15 -14.97
C TYR A 420 29.31 3.62 -14.90
N ALA A 421 28.83 3.11 -16.03
CA ALA A 421 27.55 2.44 -16.14
C ALA A 421 27.77 0.93 -16.24
N VAL A 422 27.02 0.15 -15.46
CA VAL A 422 27.05 -1.32 -15.52
C VAL A 422 26.09 -1.82 -16.58
N SER A 423 26.43 -2.92 -17.25
CA SER A 423 25.58 -3.48 -18.31
C SER A 423 24.18 -3.82 -17.78
N ASP A 424 23.16 -3.28 -18.45
CA ASP A 424 21.74 -3.57 -18.23
C ASP A 424 21.41 -5.06 -18.27
N VAL A 425 22.15 -5.85 -19.06
CA VAL A 425 22.01 -7.32 -19.09
C VAL A 425 22.34 -7.93 -17.73
N LEU A 426 23.37 -7.42 -17.05
CA LEU A 426 23.76 -7.91 -15.72
C LEU A 426 22.75 -7.48 -14.66
N VAL A 427 22.31 -6.22 -14.69
CA VAL A 427 21.31 -5.69 -13.75
C VAL A 427 20.01 -6.48 -13.88
N TYR A 428 19.50 -6.66 -15.11
CA TYR A 428 18.28 -7.41 -15.37
C TYR A 428 18.42 -8.91 -15.05
N HIS A 429 19.56 -9.54 -15.35
CA HIS A 429 19.76 -10.94 -15.00
C HIS A 429 19.81 -11.15 -13.48
N GLU A 430 20.49 -10.25 -12.76
CA GLU A 430 20.52 -10.33 -11.31
C GLU A 430 19.14 -10.03 -10.74
N SER A 431 18.36 -9.05 -11.24
CA SER A 431 17.04 -8.68 -10.71
C SER A 431 16.05 -9.86 -10.65
N LYS A 432 16.13 -10.81 -11.59
CA LYS A 432 15.33 -12.06 -11.55
C LYS A 432 15.53 -12.90 -10.29
N LYS A 433 16.65 -12.72 -9.57
CA LYS A 433 16.94 -13.41 -8.29
C LYS A 433 16.44 -12.63 -7.07
N TRP A 434 16.05 -11.37 -7.25
CA TRP A 434 15.66 -10.46 -6.16
C TRP A 434 14.20 -10.59 -5.78
N SER A 435 13.36 -11.07 -6.71
CA SER A 435 11.94 -11.29 -6.45
C SER A 435 11.65 -12.47 -5.52
N THR A 436 12.62 -13.34 -5.18
CA THR A 436 12.33 -14.59 -4.45
C THR A 436 13.22 -14.92 -3.23
N ALA A 437 14.30 -14.18 -2.91
CA ALA A 437 15.15 -14.57 -1.75
C ALA A 437 16.25 -13.60 -1.25
N ARG A 438 16.64 -12.55 -1.98
CA ARG A 438 17.88 -11.79 -1.65
C ARG A 438 17.64 -10.30 -1.43
N ARG A 439 17.97 -9.80 -0.23
CA ARG A 439 18.06 -8.37 0.09
C ARG A 439 19.49 -7.86 -0.17
N VAL A 440 19.62 -6.59 -0.56
CA VAL A 440 20.92 -5.90 -0.58
C VAL A 440 21.45 -5.90 0.85
N PRO A 441 22.75 -6.11 1.09
CA PRO A 441 23.32 -5.83 2.40
C PRO A 441 23.00 -4.40 2.84
N ASP A 442 23.04 -4.16 4.14
CA ASP A 442 22.73 -2.85 4.73
C ASP A 442 23.77 -1.79 4.34
N THR A 443 25.05 -2.17 4.24
CA THR A 443 26.16 -1.25 4.02
C THR A 443 26.07 -0.42 2.73
N PRO A 444 25.73 -1.00 1.55
CA PRO A 444 25.44 -0.20 0.35
C PRO A 444 24.36 0.86 0.55
N TRP A 445 23.29 0.57 1.30
CA TRP A 445 22.26 1.58 1.58
C TRP A 445 22.82 2.74 2.39
N ASP A 446 23.57 2.45 3.45
CA ASP A 446 24.19 3.48 4.30
C ASP A 446 25.10 4.42 3.49
N ILE A 447 25.98 3.84 2.65
CA ILE A 447 26.90 4.60 1.81
C ILE A 447 26.13 5.46 0.81
N LEU A 448 25.15 4.88 0.11
CA LEU A 448 24.39 5.60 -0.90
C LEU A 448 23.58 6.74 -0.30
N VAL A 449 22.93 6.52 0.83
CA VAL A 449 22.16 7.55 1.53
C VAL A 449 23.07 8.67 2.06
N ALA A 450 24.34 8.39 2.37
CA ALA A 450 25.27 9.39 2.88
C ALA A 450 26.02 10.18 1.80
N GLU A 451 26.43 9.52 0.71
CA GLU A 451 27.47 10.05 -0.19
C GLU A 451 26.96 10.47 -1.57
N THR A 452 25.73 10.11 -1.93
CA THR A 452 25.15 10.49 -3.22
C THR A 452 24.72 11.96 -3.24
N ASP A 453 24.65 12.53 -4.44
CA ASP A 453 23.99 13.83 -4.66
C ASP A 453 22.48 13.74 -4.33
N LEU A 454 21.82 14.90 -4.27
CA LEU A 454 20.42 14.97 -3.82
C LEU A 454 19.45 14.22 -4.73
N ASP A 455 19.68 14.24 -6.05
CA ASP A 455 18.80 13.59 -7.03
C ASP A 455 18.92 12.06 -6.91
N ALA A 456 20.16 11.55 -6.82
CA ALA A 456 20.42 10.14 -6.57
C ALA A 456 19.93 9.71 -5.18
N CYS A 457 20.10 10.55 -4.15
CA CYS A 457 19.62 10.28 -2.79
C CYS A 457 18.09 10.19 -2.74
N ALA A 458 17.37 11.04 -3.48
CA ALA A 458 15.92 10.98 -3.60
C ALA A 458 15.45 9.65 -4.22
N GLN A 459 16.11 9.20 -5.29
CA GLN A 459 15.81 7.91 -5.92
C GLN A 459 16.13 6.73 -4.99
N VAL A 460 17.23 6.82 -4.24
CA VAL A 460 17.58 5.81 -3.22
C VAL A 460 16.55 5.78 -2.09
N GLY A 461 16.14 6.93 -1.57
CA GLY A 461 15.10 7.03 -0.54
C GLY A 461 13.75 6.49 -1.01
N MET A 462 13.35 6.81 -2.23
CA MET A 462 12.14 6.27 -2.86
C MET A 462 12.24 4.74 -2.97
N ARG A 463 13.39 4.21 -3.41
CA ARG A 463 13.61 2.77 -3.49
C ARG A 463 13.61 2.09 -2.12
N ALA A 464 14.16 2.73 -1.10
CA ALA A 464 14.11 2.22 0.28
C ALA A 464 12.66 2.15 0.78
N MET A 465 11.85 3.17 0.48
CA MET A 465 10.43 3.23 0.83
C MET A 465 9.67 2.10 0.15
N MET A 466 9.95 1.88 -1.13
CA MET A 466 9.37 0.79 -1.91
C MET A 466 9.65 -0.58 -1.28
N TYR A 467 10.85 -0.81 -0.74
CA TYR A 467 11.18 -2.07 -0.06
C TYR A 467 10.77 -2.12 1.42
N GLY A 468 10.08 -1.10 1.94
CA GLY A 468 9.70 -1.01 3.34
C GLY A 468 10.89 -0.89 4.30
N LEU A 469 12.03 -0.39 3.82
CA LEU A 469 13.27 -0.24 4.59
C LEU A 469 13.28 1.10 5.33
N ALA A 470 12.40 1.23 6.32
CA ALA A 470 12.15 2.48 7.04
C ALA A 470 13.43 3.13 7.60
N GLN A 471 14.46 2.34 7.94
CA GLN A 471 15.74 2.84 8.46
C GLN A 471 16.53 3.69 7.44
N TYR A 472 16.30 3.51 6.14
CA TYR A 472 16.98 4.27 5.08
C TYR A 472 16.08 5.36 4.49
N VAL A 473 14.76 5.22 4.61
CA VAL A 473 13.78 6.21 4.12
C VAL A 473 13.97 7.55 4.80
N ILE A 474 13.93 7.58 6.14
CA ILE A 474 13.99 8.84 6.89
C ILE A 474 15.31 9.58 6.63
N PRO A 475 16.49 8.96 6.72
CA PRO A 475 17.75 9.68 6.47
C PRO A 475 17.88 10.19 5.03
N ALA A 476 17.45 9.39 4.03
CA ALA A 476 17.47 9.81 2.63
C ALA A 476 16.53 11.00 2.39
N LEU A 477 15.27 10.88 2.82
CA LEU A 477 14.28 11.95 2.67
C LEU A 477 14.66 13.19 3.48
N THR A 478 15.33 13.05 4.64
CA THR A 478 15.79 14.19 5.44
C THR A 478 16.81 15.01 4.67
N ARG A 479 17.80 14.38 4.02
CA ARG A 479 18.79 15.10 3.19
C ARG A 479 18.12 15.89 2.06
N VAL A 480 17.12 15.30 1.42
CA VAL A 480 16.41 15.90 0.27
C VAL A 480 15.43 16.99 0.75
N ALA A 481 14.73 16.76 1.86
CA ALA A 481 13.83 17.71 2.51
C ALA A 481 14.56 18.93 3.08
N ASP A 482 15.75 18.74 3.66
CA ASP A 482 16.60 19.85 4.14
C ASP A 482 17.10 20.74 2.99
N ALA A 483 17.13 20.21 1.76
CA ALA A 483 17.40 21.00 0.56
C ALA A 483 16.17 21.77 0.04
N GLY A 484 15.00 21.60 0.67
CA GLY A 484 13.76 22.32 0.37
C GLY A 484 12.86 21.65 -0.68
N ASP A 485 13.07 20.36 -0.99
CA ASP A 485 12.22 19.62 -1.92
C ASP A 485 10.81 19.38 -1.33
N GLU A 486 9.80 19.83 -2.06
CA GLU A 486 8.40 19.83 -1.63
C GLU A 486 7.84 18.41 -1.42
N ASP A 487 8.12 17.50 -2.36
CA ASP A 487 7.66 16.12 -2.31
C ASP A 487 8.37 15.34 -1.20
N ALA A 488 9.68 15.55 -1.01
CA ALA A 488 10.44 14.92 0.07
C ALA A 488 10.01 15.40 1.46
N LEU A 489 9.63 16.68 1.61
CA LEU A 489 9.08 17.21 2.86
C LEU A 489 7.77 16.49 3.25
N PHE A 490 6.85 16.33 2.30
CA PHE A 490 5.60 15.62 2.53
C PHE A 490 5.82 14.13 2.78
N ALA A 491 6.70 13.49 1.99
CA ALA A 491 7.05 12.09 2.15
C ALA A 491 7.67 11.78 3.51
N LEU A 492 8.56 12.67 4.00
CA LEU A 492 9.18 12.55 5.31
C LEU A 492 8.15 12.69 6.43
N ALA A 493 7.24 13.66 6.30
CA ALA A 493 6.15 13.86 7.25
C ALA A 493 5.27 12.60 7.39
N MET A 494 4.94 12.00 6.25
CA MET A 494 4.18 10.76 6.21
C MET A 494 4.95 9.56 6.78
N ALA A 495 6.26 9.45 6.51
CA ALA A 495 7.08 8.41 7.12
C ALA A 495 7.10 8.49 8.66
N HIS A 496 7.09 9.71 9.22
CA HIS A 496 6.93 9.92 10.67
C HIS A 496 5.52 9.59 11.16
N TYR A 497 4.48 9.94 10.40
CA TYR A 497 3.08 9.61 10.72
C TYR A 497 2.88 8.10 10.83
N ASP A 498 3.38 7.33 9.86
CA ASP A 498 3.27 5.87 9.83
C ASP A 498 4.02 5.19 10.99
N GLN A 499 5.07 5.84 11.53
CA GLN A 499 5.77 5.39 12.73
C GLN A 499 5.07 5.78 14.04
N GLY A 500 3.98 6.54 13.96
CA GLY A 500 3.26 7.07 15.12
C GLY A 500 3.92 8.30 15.76
N ASP A 501 4.96 8.87 15.14
CA ASP A 501 5.60 10.10 15.59
C ASP A 501 4.85 11.34 15.06
N LEU A 502 3.66 11.55 15.63
CA LEU A 502 2.72 12.60 15.21
C LEU A 502 3.31 14.01 15.33
N GLU A 503 4.23 14.25 16.26
CA GLU A 503 4.86 15.56 16.47
C GLU A 503 5.88 15.90 15.38
N SER A 504 6.73 14.95 15.00
CA SER A 504 7.62 15.10 13.84
C SER A 504 6.81 15.17 12.56
N ALA A 505 5.78 14.34 12.40
CA ALA A 505 4.87 14.38 11.25
C ALA A 505 4.25 15.77 11.09
N ARG A 506 3.68 16.34 12.16
CA ARG A 506 3.14 17.71 12.17
C ARG A 506 4.17 18.73 11.71
N THR A 507 5.39 18.66 12.26
CA THR A 507 6.46 19.60 11.93
C THR A 507 6.83 19.57 10.45
N TRP A 508 6.96 18.37 9.87
CA TRP A 508 7.31 18.21 8.47
C TRP A 508 6.15 18.53 7.53
N PHE A 509 4.91 18.22 7.88
CA PHE A 509 3.75 18.66 7.09
C PHE A 509 3.59 20.18 7.08
N LEU A 510 3.89 20.86 8.20
CA LEU A 510 3.90 22.32 8.23
C LEU A 510 4.91 22.89 7.22
N LYS A 511 6.13 22.34 7.19
CA LYS A 511 7.13 22.75 6.21
C LYS A 511 6.70 22.46 4.77
N ALA A 512 6.11 21.29 4.52
CA ALA A 512 5.57 20.93 3.20
C ALA A 512 4.45 21.90 2.77
N HIS A 513 3.56 22.25 3.69
CA HIS A 513 2.51 23.25 3.46
C HIS A 513 3.08 24.64 3.16
N ASP A 514 4.12 25.07 3.90
CA ASP A 514 4.73 26.38 3.75
C ASP A 514 5.44 26.55 2.39
N VAL A 515 5.93 25.47 1.79
CA VAL A 515 6.49 25.48 0.42
C VAL A 515 5.45 25.27 -0.68
N GLY A 516 4.20 24.94 -0.33
CA GLY A 516 3.07 24.89 -1.27
C GLY A 516 2.45 23.51 -1.53
N HIS A 517 2.85 22.46 -0.80
CA HIS A 517 2.33 21.11 -1.04
C HIS A 517 0.84 20.99 -0.73
N VAL A 518 0.04 20.80 -1.79
CA VAL A 518 -1.43 20.88 -1.75
C VAL A 518 -2.03 19.91 -0.74
N ALA A 519 -1.56 18.66 -0.68
CA ALA A 519 -2.11 17.65 0.23
C ALA A 519 -1.65 17.77 1.70
N ALA A 520 -0.72 18.69 2.01
CA ALA A 520 -0.16 18.80 3.35
C ALA A 520 -1.20 19.31 4.36
N ALA A 521 -2.09 20.20 3.95
CA ALA A 521 -3.13 20.76 4.81
C ALA A 521 -4.15 19.69 5.27
N GLY A 522 -4.60 18.80 4.39
CA GLY A 522 -5.47 17.68 4.77
C GLY A 522 -4.80 16.73 5.76
N MET A 523 -3.52 16.41 5.55
CA MET A 523 -2.77 15.57 6.49
C MET A 523 -2.51 16.26 7.83
N LEU A 524 -2.27 17.58 7.85
CA LEU A 524 -2.21 18.33 9.10
C LEU A 524 -3.50 18.23 9.88
N ALA A 525 -4.65 18.27 9.23
CA ALA A 525 -5.92 18.07 9.91
C ALA A 525 -6.03 16.70 10.57
N VAL A 526 -5.61 15.64 9.87
CA VAL A 526 -5.57 14.26 10.41
C VAL A 526 -4.63 14.19 11.62
N VAL A 527 -3.41 14.70 11.50
CA VAL A 527 -2.42 14.69 12.59
C VAL A 527 -2.92 15.46 13.82
N HIS A 528 -3.53 16.63 13.64
CA HIS A 528 -4.13 17.39 14.74
C HIS A 528 -5.27 16.61 15.41
N LYS A 529 -6.11 15.92 14.64
CA LYS A 529 -7.18 15.07 15.18
C LYS A 529 -6.62 13.90 16.00
N ASP A 530 -5.59 13.22 15.50
CA ASP A 530 -4.94 12.10 16.20
C ASP A 530 -4.21 12.54 17.47
N LEU A 531 -3.74 13.80 17.51
CA LEU A 531 -3.23 14.46 18.72
C LEU A 531 -4.34 14.94 19.67
N GLY A 532 -5.61 14.85 19.29
CA GLY A 532 -6.77 15.31 20.07
C GLY A 532 -7.07 16.81 19.95
N ASP A 533 -6.41 17.53 19.05
CA ASP A 533 -6.65 18.96 18.77
C ASP A 533 -7.69 19.12 17.65
N LEU A 534 -8.97 19.01 18.03
CA LEU A 534 -10.10 19.11 17.09
C LEU A 534 -10.23 20.50 16.46
N ASP A 535 -9.95 21.57 17.23
CA ASP A 535 -9.99 22.94 16.72
C ASP A 535 -8.90 23.19 15.67
N GLY A 536 -7.68 22.68 15.93
CA GLY A 536 -6.59 22.70 14.97
C GLY A 536 -6.92 21.90 13.71
N ALA A 537 -7.51 20.70 13.87
CA ALA A 537 -7.93 19.86 12.76
C ALA A 537 -8.92 20.59 11.85
N ARG A 538 -9.95 21.19 12.46
CA ARG A 538 -10.99 21.95 11.77
C ARG A 538 -10.43 23.17 11.02
N SER A 539 -9.48 23.88 11.63
CA SER A 539 -8.78 25.01 10.99
C SER A 539 -8.01 24.57 9.74
N TRP A 540 -7.31 23.43 9.81
CA TRP A 540 -6.54 22.89 8.69
C TRP A 540 -7.42 22.34 7.56
N LEU A 541 -8.55 21.70 7.88
CA LEU A 541 -9.53 21.27 6.87
C LEU A 541 -10.01 22.45 6.02
N ARG A 542 -10.40 23.56 6.67
CA ARG A 542 -10.83 24.77 5.95
C ARG A 542 -9.72 25.31 5.04
N ARG A 543 -8.50 25.44 5.56
CA ARG A 543 -7.36 25.96 4.79
C ARG A 543 -7.02 25.06 3.60
N GLY A 544 -7.04 23.74 3.78
CA GLY A 544 -6.80 22.78 2.71
C GLY A 544 -7.90 22.81 1.65
N ALA A 545 -9.17 22.90 2.07
CA ALA A 545 -10.29 23.04 1.15
C ALA A 545 -10.17 24.30 0.28
N GLU A 546 -9.84 25.45 0.89
CA GLU A 546 -9.56 26.71 0.18
C GLU A 546 -8.37 26.60 -0.78
N ALA A 547 -7.35 25.82 -0.42
CA ALA A 547 -6.14 25.59 -1.21
C ALA A 547 -6.32 24.58 -2.36
N GLY A 548 -7.43 23.84 -2.42
CA GLY A 548 -7.67 22.89 -3.52
C GLY A 548 -7.51 21.41 -3.17
N ASP A 549 -7.20 21.06 -1.92
CA ASP A 549 -6.98 19.67 -1.51
C ASP A 549 -8.31 18.87 -1.49
N PRO A 550 -8.48 17.84 -2.34
CA PRO A 550 -9.71 17.07 -2.41
C PRO A 550 -10.08 16.36 -1.09
N GLY A 551 -9.08 15.91 -0.32
CA GLY A 551 -9.30 15.26 0.96
C GLY A 551 -9.78 16.26 2.01
N ALA A 552 -9.13 17.43 2.08
CA ALA A 552 -9.56 18.51 2.96
C ALA A 552 -10.92 19.09 2.57
N MET A 553 -11.25 19.17 1.28
CA MET A 553 -12.59 19.57 0.81
C MET A 553 -13.68 18.62 1.32
N ALA A 554 -13.45 17.30 1.23
CA ALA A 554 -14.40 16.31 1.74
C ALA A 554 -14.52 16.39 3.27
N GLY A 555 -13.40 16.51 3.98
CA GLY A 555 -13.41 16.64 5.44
C GLY A 555 -14.09 17.94 5.90
N TRP A 556 -13.82 19.07 5.25
CA TRP A 556 -14.49 20.34 5.54
C TRP A 556 -15.99 20.30 5.20
N GLY A 557 -16.37 19.60 4.13
CA GLY A 557 -17.77 19.32 3.81
C GLY A 557 -18.48 18.57 4.95
N SER A 558 -17.82 17.58 5.55
CA SER A 558 -18.35 16.84 6.70
C SER A 558 -18.55 17.72 7.94
N GLU A 559 -17.59 18.57 8.26
CA GLU A 559 -17.71 19.52 9.39
C GLU A 559 -18.87 20.52 9.18
N LEU A 560 -19.12 20.93 7.95
CA LEU A 560 -20.24 21.81 7.61
C LEU A 560 -21.59 21.08 7.65
N GLU A 561 -21.61 19.80 7.27
CA GLU A 561 -22.80 18.95 7.38
C GLU A 561 -23.19 18.74 8.85
N ASP A 562 -22.21 18.49 9.74
CA ASP A 562 -22.44 18.37 11.18
C ASP A 562 -22.92 19.69 11.82
N ASP A 563 -22.50 20.83 11.27
CA ASP A 563 -22.96 22.18 11.64
C ASP A 563 -24.30 22.59 11.00
N ASP A 564 -24.94 21.70 10.21
CA ASP A 564 -26.19 21.93 9.48
C ASP A 564 -26.10 23.02 8.37
N ASP A 565 -24.89 23.35 7.89
CA ASP A 565 -24.65 24.21 6.71
C ASP A 565 -24.57 23.37 5.42
N LEU A 566 -25.72 22.83 5.05
CA LEU A 566 -25.86 21.85 3.97
C LEU A 566 -25.49 22.40 2.58
N ASP A 567 -25.75 23.68 2.32
CA ASP A 567 -25.42 24.33 1.04
C ASP A 567 -23.90 24.43 0.85
N SER A 568 -23.18 24.87 1.89
CA SER A 568 -21.73 24.92 1.88
C SER A 568 -21.11 23.52 1.86
N ALA A 569 -21.67 22.57 2.62
CA ALA A 569 -21.22 21.18 2.61
C ALA A 569 -21.29 20.58 1.20
N ARG A 570 -22.46 20.73 0.54
CA ARG A 570 -22.67 20.30 -0.84
C ARG A 570 -21.65 20.91 -1.80
N TYR A 571 -21.42 22.22 -1.71
CA TYR A 571 -20.45 22.92 -2.56
C TYR A 571 -19.05 22.31 -2.45
N TRP A 572 -18.59 22.01 -1.24
CA TRP A 572 -17.27 21.42 -1.04
C TRP A 572 -17.19 19.95 -1.47
N TYR A 573 -18.23 19.16 -1.22
CA TYR A 573 -18.32 17.78 -1.73
C TYR A 573 -18.32 17.73 -3.26
N GLU A 574 -19.04 18.63 -3.94
CA GLU A 574 -19.03 18.72 -5.41
C GLU A 574 -17.65 19.05 -5.96
N ARG A 575 -16.91 19.96 -5.32
CA ARG A 575 -15.53 20.27 -5.73
C ARG A 575 -14.58 19.11 -5.48
N SER A 576 -14.69 18.42 -4.35
CA SER A 576 -13.90 17.23 -4.05
C SER A 576 -14.17 16.11 -5.07
N ALA A 577 -15.43 15.90 -5.47
CA ALA A 577 -15.83 14.87 -6.43
C ALA A 577 -15.36 15.16 -7.87
N GLN A 578 -15.12 16.43 -8.20
CA GLN A 578 -14.56 16.86 -9.49
C GLN A 578 -13.04 16.72 -9.57
N ALA A 579 -12.36 16.37 -8.47
CA ALA A 579 -10.92 16.15 -8.48
C ALA A 579 -10.53 14.97 -9.38
N PRO A 580 -9.35 14.99 -10.03
CA PRO A 580 -8.93 13.97 -11.00
C PRO A 580 -8.93 12.52 -10.48
N ASN A 581 -8.80 12.32 -9.16
CA ASN A 581 -8.78 11.01 -8.51
C ASN A 581 -10.16 10.51 -8.07
N GLY A 582 -11.23 11.28 -8.33
CA GLY A 582 -12.60 10.93 -8.00
C GLY A 582 -12.89 10.76 -6.50
N TYR A 583 -11.96 11.14 -5.62
CA TYR A 583 -12.00 10.84 -4.18
C TYR A 583 -13.29 11.32 -3.50
N GLY A 584 -13.77 12.51 -3.85
CA GLY A 584 -15.00 13.08 -3.29
C GLY A 584 -16.30 12.42 -3.76
N SER A 585 -16.27 11.51 -4.74
CA SER A 585 -17.49 10.91 -5.32
C SER A 585 -18.29 10.09 -4.29
N LEU A 586 -17.60 9.37 -3.41
CA LEU A 586 -18.23 8.58 -2.35
C LEU A 586 -18.87 9.49 -1.28
N PHE A 587 -18.20 10.57 -0.92
CA PHE A 587 -18.67 11.55 0.06
C PHE A 587 -19.89 12.30 -0.44
N LEU A 588 -19.84 12.80 -1.68
CA LEU A 588 -20.96 13.47 -2.31
C LEU A 588 -22.18 12.54 -2.48
N GLY A 589 -21.96 11.30 -2.92
CA GLY A 589 -23.06 10.32 -3.01
C GLY A 589 -23.71 10.04 -1.66
N THR A 590 -22.90 9.98 -0.58
CA THR A 590 -23.40 9.76 0.79
C THR A 590 -24.20 10.97 1.28
N PHE A 591 -23.69 12.17 1.07
CA PHE A 591 -24.39 13.41 1.38
C PHE A 591 -25.77 13.47 0.70
N LEU A 592 -25.82 13.25 -0.63
CA LEU A 592 -27.06 13.26 -1.40
C LEU A 592 -28.07 12.22 -0.90
N ARG A 593 -27.61 11.00 -0.59
CA ARG A 593 -28.46 9.93 -0.02
C ARG A 593 -29.06 10.35 1.32
N ASN A 594 -28.23 10.85 2.24
CA ASN A 594 -28.68 11.25 3.57
C ASN A 594 -29.74 12.37 3.51
N HIS A 595 -29.70 13.17 2.44
CA HIS A 595 -30.58 14.32 2.21
C HIS A 595 -31.72 14.02 1.22
N GLY A 596 -31.94 12.75 0.87
CA GLY A 596 -33.09 12.28 0.09
C GLY A 596 -32.96 12.36 -1.43
N ASP A 597 -31.84 12.82 -1.97
CA ASP A 597 -31.55 12.78 -3.42
C ASP A 597 -30.94 11.42 -3.83
N LEU A 598 -31.82 10.42 -3.92
CA LEU A 598 -31.44 9.05 -4.27
C LEU A 598 -30.94 8.92 -5.72
N GLU A 599 -31.51 9.69 -6.66
CA GLU A 599 -31.06 9.65 -8.07
C GLU A 599 -29.67 10.25 -8.23
N GLY A 600 -29.40 11.40 -7.59
CA GLY A 600 -28.07 12.00 -7.57
C GLY A 600 -27.04 11.11 -6.85
N ALA A 601 -27.43 10.50 -5.73
CA ALA A 601 -26.58 9.54 -5.01
C ALA A 601 -26.19 8.34 -5.88
N ARG A 602 -27.15 7.76 -6.62
CA ARG A 602 -26.93 6.65 -7.54
C ARG A 602 -25.83 6.98 -8.57
N ASP A 603 -25.93 8.14 -9.20
CA ASP A 603 -25.01 8.54 -10.26
C ASP A 603 -23.57 8.73 -9.74
N TRP A 604 -23.43 9.28 -8.53
CA TRP A 604 -22.10 9.46 -7.91
C TRP A 604 -21.52 8.18 -7.33
N PHE A 605 -22.32 7.30 -6.72
CA PHE A 605 -21.85 5.99 -6.32
C PHE A 605 -21.46 5.12 -7.51
N ARG A 606 -22.16 5.24 -8.65
CA ARG A 606 -21.75 4.58 -9.90
C ARG A 606 -20.37 5.04 -10.35
N LYS A 607 -20.13 6.35 -10.39
CA LYS A 607 -18.80 6.90 -10.75
C LYS A 607 -17.72 6.41 -9.78
N ALA A 608 -18.01 6.35 -8.48
CA ALA A 608 -17.07 5.84 -7.48
C ALA A 608 -16.76 4.34 -7.72
N ALA A 609 -17.77 3.52 -8.00
CA ALA A 609 -17.60 2.11 -8.30
C ALA A 609 -16.84 1.88 -9.61
N ASP A 610 -17.16 2.61 -10.68
CA ASP A 610 -16.47 2.52 -11.97
C ASP A 610 -14.99 2.91 -11.84
N HIS A 611 -14.68 3.96 -11.06
CA HIS A 611 -13.31 4.36 -10.76
C HIS A 611 -12.56 3.29 -9.97
N ALA A 612 -13.16 2.77 -8.88
CA ALA A 612 -12.56 1.72 -8.07
C ALA A 612 -12.37 0.41 -8.87
N GLN A 613 -13.30 0.09 -9.77
CA GLN A 613 -13.22 -1.07 -10.65
C GLN A 613 -12.15 -0.91 -11.72
N ALA A 614 -12.00 0.28 -12.31
CA ALA A 614 -10.91 0.58 -13.25
C ALA A 614 -9.54 0.41 -12.58
N GLU A 615 -9.38 0.92 -11.36
CA GLU A 615 -8.18 0.73 -10.55
C GLU A 615 -7.96 -0.76 -10.22
N ALA A 616 -8.99 -1.48 -9.75
CA ALA A 616 -8.88 -2.88 -9.38
C ALA A 616 -8.61 -3.83 -10.57
N ALA A 617 -9.31 -3.65 -11.69
CA ALA A 617 -9.16 -4.47 -12.89
C ALA A 617 -7.77 -4.31 -13.53
N TYR A 618 -7.14 -3.16 -13.31
CA TYR A 618 -5.79 -2.88 -13.76
C TYR A 618 -4.71 -3.47 -12.82
N VAL A 619 -4.96 -3.46 -11.51
CA VAL A 619 -4.01 -3.93 -10.48
C VAL A 619 -4.05 -5.46 -10.26
N LEU A 620 -5.22 -6.10 -10.37
CA LEU A 620 -5.43 -7.52 -10.03
C LEU A 620 -4.75 -8.55 -10.96
N PRO A 621 -4.78 -8.43 -12.30
CA PRO A 621 -4.15 -9.41 -13.18
C PRO A 621 -2.63 -9.50 -13.02
N HIS A 622 -1.99 -8.39 -12.65
CA HIS A 622 -0.54 -8.28 -12.51
C HIS A 622 -0.04 -8.81 -11.15
N LEU A 623 -0.85 -8.75 -10.10
CA LEU A 623 -0.58 -9.38 -8.80
C LEU A 623 -0.73 -10.92 -8.81
N LEU A 624 -1.37 -11.49 -9.83
CA LEU A 624 -1.62 -12.94 -9.97
C LEU A 624 -0.59 -13.64 -10.88
N ALA A 625 0.25 -12.90 -11.61
CA ALA A 625 1.24 -13.45 -12.53
C ALA A 625 2.57 -13.83 -11.85
N GLY A 626 2.78 -13.39 -10.60
CA GLY A 626 3.87 -13.86 -9.75
C GLY A 626 3.56 -15.23 -9.17
N ASP A 627 3.92 -16.30 -9.89
CA ASP A 627 3.88 -17.66 -9.36
C ASP A 627 4.82 -17.77 -8.15
N GLY A 628 4.25 -17.71 -6.94
CA GLY A 628 4.80 -18.40 -5.78
C GLY A 628 5.53 -17.57 -4.71
N ASP A 629 5.01 -16.42 -4.26
CA ASP A 629 5.36 -15.97 -2.91
C ASP A 629 4.20 -15.37 -2.11
N GLN A 630 4.14 -15.72 -0.82
CA GLN A 630 3.06 -15.43 0.11
C GLN A 630 3.26 -14.10 0.89
N ASP A 631 3.90 -13.09 0.29
CA ASP A 631 4.24 -11.86 1.02
C ASP A 631 3.08 -10.84 1.13
N ALA A 632 2.95 -10.29 2.34
CA ALA A 632 1.81 -9.52 2.85
C ALA A 632 1.44 -8.17 2.15
N PRO A 633 2.36 -7.41 1.50
CA PRO A 633 2.03 -6.10 0.94
C PRO A 633 1.00 -6.19 -0.20
N GLY A 634 1.24 -7.02 -1.23
CA GLY A 634 0.36 -7.16 -2.40
C GLY A 634 -1.06 -7.62 -2.04
N ARG A 635 -1.21 -8.37 -0.93
CA ARG A 635 -2.53 -8.74 -0.37
C ARG A 635 -3.24 -7.54 0.23
N LYS A 636 -2.57 -6.72 1.04
CA LYS A 636 -3.16 -5.54 1.70
C LYS A 636 -3.64 -4.52 0.67
N ILE A 637 -2.83 -4.35 -0.37
CA ILE A 637 -3.07 -3.54 -1.57
C ILE A 637 -4.35 -3.95 -2.28
N ARG A 638 -4.39 -5.23 -2.69
CA ARG A 638 -5.52 -5.85 -3.36
C ARG A 638 -6.77 -5.69 -2.51
N GLN A 639 -6.64 -5.90 -1.22
CA GLN A 639 -7.73 -5.75 -0.27
C GLN A 639 -8.25 -4.30 -0.24
N THR A 640 -7.39 -3.28 -0.21
CA THR A 640 -7.83 -1.87 -0.19
C THR A 640 -8.66 -1.49 -1.42
N TYR A 641 -8.23 -1.83 -2.63
CA TYR A 641 -9.00 -1.52 -3.84
C TYR A 641 -10.31 -2.30 -3.92
N LEU A 642 -10.26 -3.59 -3.56
CA LEU A 642 -11.46 -4.42 -3.48
C LEU A 642 -12.43 -3.91 -2.40
N ASN A 643 -11.93 -3.40 -1.28
CA ASN A 643 -12.74 -2.77 -0.23
C ASN A 643 -13.38 -1.47 -0.72
N ASN A 644 -12.62 -0.59 -1.40
CA ASN A 644 -13.17 0.65 -1.94
C ASN A 644 -14.27 0.39 -2.97
N PHE A 645 -14.06 -0.58 -3.87
CA PHE A 645 -15.09 -1.01 -4.80
C PHE A 645 -16.28 -1.61 -4.05
N ALA A 646 -16.04 -2.49 -3.08
CA ALA A 646 -17.11 -3.14 -2.33
C ALA A 646 -17.95 -2.11 -1.53
N ASP A 647 -17.34 -1.06 -0.97
CA ASP A 647 -18.05 0.01 -0.27
C ASP A 647 -18.91 0.84 -1.22
N ALA A 648 -18.37 1.24 -2.38
CA ALA A 648 -19.13 1.95 -3.41
C ALA A 648 -20.30 1.09 -3.95
N ALA A 649 -20.03 -0.19 -4.23
CA ALA A 649 -21.03 -1.15 -4.69
C ALA A 649 -22.12 -1.41 -3.63
N THR A 650 -21.75 -1.46 -2.34
CA THR A 650 -22.71 -1.62 -1.24
C THR A 650 -23.68 -0.44 -1.19
N ARG A 651 -23.15 0.80 -1.19
CA ARG A 651 -23.97 2.02 -1.17
C ARG A 651 -24.84 2.18 -2.41
N LEU A 652 -24.30 1.79 -3.57
CA LEU A 652 -25.06 1.78 -4.82
C LEU A 652 -26.20 0.75 -4.78
N GLY A 653 -25.96 -0.42 -4.21
CA GLY A 653 -26.98 -1.45 -3.96
C GLY A 653 -28.08 -0.98 -3.02
N GLU A 654 -27.72 -0.30 -1.94
CA GLU A 654 -28.67 0.33 -1.01
C GLU A 654 -29.59 1.34 -1.71
N VAL A 655 -29.02 2.23 -2.52
CA VAL A 655 -29.78 3.25 -3.27
C VAL A 655 -30.71 2.60 -4.31
N HIS A 656 -30.21 1.63 -5.08
CA HIS A 656 -31.05 0.89 -6.03
C HIS A 656 -32.22 0.19 -5.32
N ARG A 657 -32.01 -0.37 -4.13
CA ARG A 657 -33.08 -0.99 -3.34
C ARG A 657 -34.10 0.06 -2.89
N ALA A 658 -33.66 1.22 -2.41
CA ALA A 658 -34.53 2.32 -1.99
C ALA A 658 -35.37 2.89 -3.16
N LEU A 659 -34.83 2.85 -4.38
CA LEU A 659 -35.55 3.23 -5.62
C LEU A 659 -36.51 2.13 -6.14
N GLY A 660 -36.56 0.95 -5.50
CA GLY A 660 -37.37 -0.18 -5.95
C GLY A 660 -36.77 -0.98 -7.11
N GLU A 661 -35.50 -0.76 -7.44
CA GLU A 661 -34.78 -1.39 -8.55
C GLU A 661 -34.07 -2.67 -8.06
N SER A 662 -34.87 -3.66 -7.63
CA SER A 662 -34.40 -4.86 -6.93
C SER A 662 -33.34 -5.69 -7.69
N ASP A 663 -33.48 -5.87 -9.00
CA ASP A 663 -32.52 -6.69 -9.78
C ASP A 663 -31.13 -6.06 -9.84
N THR A 664 -31.07 -4.73 -9.98
CA THR A 664 -29.82 -3.97 -9.95
C THR A 664 -29.22 -3.91 -8.55
N ALA A 665 -30.06 -3.76 -7.51
CA ALA A 665 -29.61 -3.82 -6.13
C ALA A 665 -28.96 -5.17 -5.81
N TYR A 666 -29.62 -6.27 -6.21
CA TYR A 666 -29.08 -7.62 -6.08
C TYR A 666 -27.71 -7.75 -6.76
N THR A 667 -27.57 -7.24 -7.99
CA THR A 667 -26.32 -7.36 -8.76
C THR A 667 -25.15 -6.71 -8.03
N TRP A 668 -25.33 -5.47 -7.53
CA TRP A 668 -24.28 -4.73 -6.85
C TRP A 668 -23.96 -5.28 -5.46
N LEU A 669 -25.00 -5.61 -4.67
CA LEU A 669 -24.82 -6.22 -3.36
C LEU A 669 -24.14 -7.59 -3.46
N ASN A 670 -24.46 -8.40 -4.48
CA ASN A 670 -23.83 -9.70 -4.70
C ASN A 670 -22.34 -9.58 -5.08
N GLN A 671 -21.96 -8.55 -5.85
CA GLN A 671 -20.55 -8.29 -6.14
C GLN A 671 -19.79 -7.87 -4.88
N ALA A 672 -20.34 -6.95 -4.07
CA ALA A 672 -19.72 -6.49 -2.84
C ALA A 672 -19.63 -7.60 -1.78
N ALA A 673 -20.69 -8.39 -1.61
CA ALA A 673 -20.72 -9.55 -0.71
C ALA A 673 -19.70 -10.62 -1.14
N GLY A 674 -19.56 -10.87 -2.45
CA GLY A 674 -18.54 -11.76 -3.00
C GLY A 674 -17.10 -11.33 -2.72
N LEU A 675 -16.87 -10.05 -2.39
CA LEU A 675 -15.56 -9.51 -1.99
C LEU A 675 -15.33 -9.49 -0.47
N GLY A 676 -16.28 -9.99 0.31
CA GLY A 676 -16.15 -10.04 1.78
C GLY A 676 -16.75 -8.85 2.51
N ASN A 677 -17.48 -7.95 1.84
CA ASN A 677 -18.10 -6.81 2.53
C ASN A 677 -19.28 -7.30 3.41
N ILE A 678 -19.09 -7.20 4.72
CA ILE A 678 -19.99 -7.76 5.74
C ILE A 678 -21.36 -7.06 5.71
N GLN A 679 -21.40 -5.75 5.43
CA GLN A 679 -22.64 -5.01 5.32
C GLN A 679 -23.42 -5.42 4.06
N ALA A 680 -22.75 -5.59 2.93
CA ALA A 680 -23.37 -6.09 1.70
C ALA A 680 -23.95 -7.50 1.88
N MET A 681 -23.24 -8.38 2.60
CA MET A 681 -23.72 -9.72 2.94
C MET A 681 -25.03 -9.68 3.73
N ALA A 682 -25.12 -8.83 4.75
CA ALA A 682 -26.33 -8.65 5.55
C ALA A 682 -27.51 -8.11 4.70
N GLN A 683 -27.26 -7.07 3.88
CA GLN A 683 -28.29 -6.47 3.02
C GLN A 683 -28.79 -7.45 1.93
N LEU A 684 -27.86 -8.20 1.30
CA LEU A 684 -28.20 -9.22 0.32
C LEU A 684 -28.97 -10.38 0.96
N GLY A 685 -28.56 -10.80 2.14
CA GLY A 685 -29.22 -11.84 2.92
C GLY A 685 -30.67 -11.47 3.28
N ALA A 686 -30.88 -10.24 3.76
CA ALA A 686 -32.22 -9.71 4.03
C ALA A 686 -33.09 -9.68 2.76
N MET A 687 -32.53 -9.22 1.64
CA MET A 687 -33.23 -9.19 0.35
C MET A 687 -33.62 -10.60 -0.13
N LEU A 688 -32.73 -11.58 0.00
CA LEU A 688 -33.00 -12.97 -0.35
C LEU A 688 -34.07 -13.60 0.56
N TRP A 689 -34.11 -13.21 1.83
CA TRP A 689 -35.15 -13.60 2.77
C TRP A 689 -36.53 -13.07 2.33
N GLU A 690 -36.63 -11.79 1.96
CA GLU A 690 -37.88 -11.19 1.46
C GLU A 690 -38.39 -11.87 0.18
N LEU A 691 -37.48 -12.38 -0.65
CA LEU A 691 -37.78 -13.14 -1.86
C LEU A 691 -38.08 -14.63 -1.59
N GLY A 692 -38.04 -15.08 -0.33
CA GLY A 692 -38.27 -16.48 0.07
C GLY A 692 -37.12 -17.43 -0.29
N ARG A 693 -35.93 -16.93 -0.65
CA ARG A 693 -34.75 -17.71 -1.02
C ARG A 693 -33.87 -17.99 0.20
N TYR A 694 -34.46 -18.64 1.21
CA TYR A 694 -33.85 -18.80 2.54
C TYR A 694 -32.49 -19.50 2.54
N ASP A 695 -32.31 -20.54 1.72
CA ASP A 695 -31.03 -21.26 1.65
C ASP A 695 -29.89 -20.38 1.14
N GLU A 696 -30.18 -19.44 0.24
CA GLU A 696 -29.19 -18.49 -0.27
C GLU A 696 -28.99 -17.32 0.70
N ALA A 697 -30.05 -16.89 1.38
CA ALA A 697 -29.96 -15.89 2.44
C ALA A 697 -29.01 -16.35 3.55
N VAL A 698 -29.15 -17.59 4.04
CA VAL A 698 -28.29 -18.17 5.09
C VAL A 698 -26.81 -18.12 4.73
N ARG A 699 -26.44 -18.40 3.47
CA ARG A 699 -25.04 -18.37 3.02
C ARG A 699 -24.35 -17.02 3.22
N TRP A 700 -25.11 -15.93 3.16
CA TRP A 700 -24.59 -14.58 3.35
C TRP A 700 -24.84 -14.06 4.77
N LEU A 701 -25.96 -14.44 5.39
CA LEU A 701 -26.31 -14.03 6.75
C LEU A 701 -25.41 -14.67 7.82
N GLU A 702 -24.98 -15.92 7.65
CA GLU A 702 -24.11 -16.61 8.62
C GLU A 702 -22.77 -15.88 8.84
N PRO A 703 -21.93 -15.62 7.80
CA PRO A 703 -20.68 -14.87 7.99
C PRO A 703 -20.89 -13.46 8.56
N ALA A 704 -21.98 -12.79 8.16
CA ALA A 704 -22.30 -11.45 8.65
C ALA A 704 -22.75 -11.45 10.13
N ALA A 705 -23.53 -12.45 10.54
CA ALA A 705 -23.95 -12.66 11.91
C ALA A 705 -22.77 -13.03 12.82
N ASP A 706 -21.87 -13.90 12.35
CA ASP A 706 -20.63 -14.25 13.05
C ASP A 706 -19.71 -13.02 13.24
N ALA A 707 -19.69 -12.11 12.27
CA ALA A 707 -18.96 -10.85 12.35
C ALA A 707 -19.64 -9.76 13.21
N GLY A 708 -20.78 -10.05 13.82
CA GLY A 708 -21.45 -9.14 14.76
C GLY A 708 -22.55 -8.27 14.16
N VAL A 709 -22.94 -8.43 12.90
CA VAL A 709 -24.00 -7.60 12.30
C VAL A 709 -25.38 -8.03 12.82
N HIS A 710 -26.01 -7.16 13.61
CA HIS A 710 -27.28 -7.49 14.28
C HIS A 710 -28.43 -7.79 13.32
N ASP A 711 -28.51 -7.07 12.19
CA ASP A 711 -29.53 -7.32 11.16
C ASP A 711 -29.40 -8.76 10.63
N ALA A 712 -28.15 -9.20 10.40
CA ALA A 712 -27.89 -10.55 9.90
C ALA A 712 -28.26 -11.63 10.93
N MET A 713 -27.92 -11.42 12.21
CA MET A 713 -28.32 -12.31 13.31
C MET A 713 -29.84 -12.46 13.39
N PHE A 714 -30.58 -11.36 13.23
CA PHE A 714 -32.04 -11.36 13.28
C PHE A 714 -32.67 -12.14 12.12
N PHE A 715 -32.30 -11.83 10.88
CA PHE A 715 -32.85 -12.56 9.73
C PHE A 715 -32.45 -14.03 9.73
N LEU A 716 -31.23 -14.36 10.18
CA LEU A 716 -30.78 -15.74 10.35
C LEU A 716 -31.63 -16.46 11.41
N ALA A 717 -31.90 -15.83 12.55
CA ALA A 717 -32.74 -16.40 13.59
C ALA A 717 -34.16 -16.70 13.09
N LEU A 718 -34.77 -15.79 12.30
CA LEU A 718 -36.09 -16.02 11.73
C LEU A 718 -36.13 -17.23 10.78
N ILE A 719 -35.08 -17.43 9.98
CA ILE A 719 -34.98 -18.59 9.08
C ILE A 719 -34.82 -19.89 9.88
N ILE A 720 -33.99 -19.87 10.92
CA ILE A 720 -33.74 -21.03 11.78
C ILE A 720 -35.00 -21.43 12.55
N ASP A 721 -35.74 -20.44 13.05
CA ASP A 721 -37.00 -20.63 13.78
C ASP A 721 -38.07 -21.27 12.88
N ASP A 722 -38.22 -20.80 11.63
CA ASP A 722 -39.15 -21.38 10.64
C ASP A 722 -38.78 -22.84 10.27
N ARG A 723 -37.49 -23.19 10.38
CA ARG A 723 -36.99 -24.57 10.22
C ARG A 723 -37.15 -25.44 11.46
N GLY A 724 -37.59 -24.87 12.59
CA GLY A 724 -37.93 -25.58 13.82
C GLY A 724 -36.80 -25.77 14.82
N ASP A 725 -35.64 -25.13 14.64
CA ASP A 725 -34.55 -25.13 15.64
C ASP A 725 -34.68 -23.90 16.55
N THR A 726 -35.70 -23.92 17.40
CA THR A 726 -36.06 -22.79 18.27
C THR A 726 -34.91 -22.39 19.20
N ALA A 727 -34.14 -23.35 19.73
CA ALA A 727 -33.03 -23.08 20.63
C ALA A 727 -31.89 -22.30 19.94
N CYS A 728 -31.55 -22.66 18.70
CA CYS A 728 -30.54 -21.94 17.93
C CYS A 728 -31.03 -20.54 17.53
N ALA A 729 -32.31 -20.41 17.13
CA ALA A 729 -32.91 -19.12 16.82
C ALA A 729 -32.91 -18.18 18.05
N GLY A 730 -33.26 -18.70 19.22
CA GLY A 730 -33.22 -17.98 20.49
C GLY A 730 -31.84 -17.43 20.83
N ALA A 731 -30.78 -18.22 20.58
CA ALA A 731 -29.41 -17.79 20.83
C ALA A 731 -28.99 -16.60 19.93
N TRP A 732 -29.39 -16.60 18.66
CA TRP A 732 -29.11 -15.49 17.74
C TRP A 732 -29.94 -14.24 18.07
N LEU A 733 -31.21 -14.40 18.42
CA LEU A 733 -32.07 -13.31 18.91
C LEU A 733 -31.51 -12.68 20.19
N ALA A 734 -31.02 -13.50 21.13
CA ALA A 734 -30.38 -13.03 22.35
C ALA A 734 -29.15 -12.17 22.04
N LYS A 735 -28.27 -12.63 21.15
CA LYS A 735 -27.06 -11.88 20.74
C LYS A 735 -27.43 -10.53 20.12
N ALA A 736 -28.38 -10.49 19.20
CA ALA A 736 -28.84 -9.26 18.57
C ALA A 736 -29.47 -8.29 19.58
N ALA A 737 -30.33 -8.81 20.47
CA ALA A 737 -30.99 -8.03 21.52
C ALA A 737 -30.00 -7.45 22.54
N VAL A 738 -29.01 -8.23 22.97
CA VAL A 738 -27.91 -7.76 23.85
C VAL A 738 -27.03 -6.74 23.14
N GLY A 739 -26.83 -6.88 21.83
CA GLY A 739 -26.16 -5.90 20.97
C GLY A 739 -26.92 -4.59 20.78
N GLY A 740 -28.16 -4.48 21.29
CA GLY A 740 -28.95 -3.26 21.25
C GLY A 740 -29.86 -3.11 20.03
N ALA A 741 -30.04 -4.17 19.22
CA ALA A 741 -30.97 -4.14 18.10
C ALA A 741 -32.43 -4.15 18.60
N SER A 742 -33.09 -2.99 18.52
CA SER A 742 -34.44 -2.80 19.06
C SER A 742 -35.44 -3.82 18.52
N TYR A 743 -35.45 -4.06 17.21
CA TYR A 743 -36.34 -5.02 16.51
C TYR A 743 -36.13 -6.49 16.91
N ALA A 744 -34.99 -6.85 17.50
CA ALA A 744 -34.71 -8.20 17.96
C ALA A 744 -35.20 -8.43 19.40
N MET A 745 -35.33 -7.38 20.20
CA MET A 745 -35.68 -7.48 21.62
C MET A 745 -37.10 -8.02 21.84
N GLY A 746 -38.08 -7.56 21.08
CA GLY A 746 -39.48 -8.01 21.18
C GLY A 746 -39.65 -9.45 20.70
N ARG A 747 -38.95 -9.86 19.62
CA ARG A 747 -38.91 -11.27 19.18
C ARG A 747 -38.23 -12.16 20.21
N PHE A 748 -37.16 -11.70 20.84
CA PHE A 748 -36.48 -12.45 21.89
C PHE A 748 -37.38 -12.61 23.14
N ALA A 749 -38.11 -11.57 23.53
CA ALA A 749 -39.09 -11.64 24.60
C ALA A 749 -40.19 -12.68 24.33
N LEU A 750 -40.71 -12.73 23.10
CA LEU A 750 -41.67 -13.76 22.68
C LEU A 750 -41.08 -15.16 22.72
N HIS A 751 -39.83 -15.33 22.27
CA HIS A 751 -39.12 -16.61 22.33
C HIS A 751 -38.96 -17.12 23.77
N LEU A 752 -38.55 -16.25 24.71
CA LEU A 752 -38.46 -16.58 26.14
C LEU A 752 -39.81 -16.99 26.73
N LEU A 753 -40.88 -16.30 26.34
CA LEU A 753 -42.24 -16.62 26.79
C LEU A 753 -42.70 -18.01 26.33
N GLU A 754 -42.38 -18.40 25.10
CA GLU A 754 -42.69 -19.73 24.56
C GLU A 754 -41.97 -20.85 25.33
N HIS A 755 -40.76 -20.57 25.85
CA HIS A 755 -39.96 -21.51 26.64
C HIS A 755 -40.26 -21.45 28.15
N GLY A 756 -41.13 -20.53 28.59
CA GLY A 756 -41.67 -20.47 29.95
C GLY A 756 -41.02 -19.45 30.88
N ASP A 757 -40.04 -18.68 30.41
CA ASP A 757 -39.29 -17.69 31.19
C ASP A 757 -40.01 -16.34 31.23
N ILE A 758 -41.18 -16.30 31.89
CA ILE A 758 -42.09 -15.14 31.91
C ILE A 758 -41.41 -13.87 32.47
N ASP A 759 -40.61 -14.00 33.53
CA ASP A 759 -39.95 -12.86 34.17
C ASP A 759 -38.89 -12.23 33.26
N GLU A 760 -38.08 -13.05 32.59
CA GLU A 760 -37.06 -12.58 31.66
C GLU A 760 -37.68 -12.02 30.37
N ALA A 761 -38.74 -12.68 29.87
CA ALA A 761 -39.56 -12.17 28.76
C ALA A 761 -40.13 -10.77 29.07
N THR A 762 -40.62 -10.55 30.30
CA THR A 762 -41.15 -9.25 30.74
C THR A 762 -40.08 -8.18 30.82
N SER A 763 -38.87 -8.54 31.29
CA SER A 763 -37.72 -7.63 31.32
C SER A 763 -37.31 -7.19 29.92
N TRP A 764 -37.21 -8.12 28.96
CA TRP A 764 -36.86 -7.83 27.58
C TRP A 764 -37.97 -7.09 26.83
N ALA A 765 -39.24 -7.39 27.09
CA ALA A 765 -40.35 -6.59 26.57
C ALA A 765 -40.23 -5.13 27.02
N ARG A 766 -39.96 -4.87 28.30
CA ARG A 766 -39.75 -3.49 28.78
C ARG A 766 -38.58 -2.78 28.08
N ARG A 767 -37.46 -3.48 27.85
CA ARG A 767 -36.34 -2.94 27.07
C ARG A 767 -36.74 -2.65 25.61
N ALA A 768 -37.48 -3.56 24.99
CA ALA A 768 -38.03 -3.38 23.65
C ALA A 768 -38.96 -2.15 23.59
N HIS A 769 -39.74 -1.90 24.65
CA HIS A 769 -40.57 -0.69 24.77
C HIS A 769 -39.74 0.59 24.84
N GLU A 770 -38.72 0.61 25.69
CA GLU A 770 -37.79 1.75 25.83
C GLU A 770 -37.06 2.03 24.50
N ALA A 771 -36.76 0.99 23.72
CA ALA A 771 -36.11 1.06 22.43
C ALA A 771 -37.06 1.28 21.23
N GLY A 772 -38.38 1.35 21.47
CA GLY A 772 -39.38 1.61 20.42
C GLY A 772 -39.63 0.44 19.45
N ASP A 773 -39.48 -0.81 19.88
CA ASP A 773 -39.74 -1.99 19.05
C ASP A 773 -41.22 -2.07 18.61
N PRO A 774 -41.51 -2.26 17.30
CA PRO A 774 -42.88 -2.37 16.79
C PRO A 774 -43.66 -3.61 17.27
N LEU A 775 -42.99 -4.66 17.73
CA LEU A 775 -43.61 -5.90 18.24
C LEU A 775 -43.93 -5.83 19.74
N ILE A 776 -43.71 -4.69 20.38
CA ILE A 776 -43.88 -4.53 21.81
C ILE A 776 -45.30 -4.84 22.31
N GLU A 777 -46.32 -4.40 21.58
CA GLU A 777 -47.72 -4.63 21.96
C GLU A 777 -48.07 -6.11 21.88
N GLN A 778 -47.55 -6.81 20.87
CA GLN A 778 -47.73 -8.25 20.71
C GLN A 778 -47.03 -9.03 21.84
N ALA A 779 -45.81 -8.64 22.19
CA ALA A 779 -45.07 -9.25 23.29
C ALA A 779 -45.81 -9.09 24.62
N PHE A 780 -46.26 -7.88 24.97
CA PHE A 780 -47.00 -7.66 26.22
C PHE A 780 -48.36 -8.36 26.25
N ALA A 781 -49.09 -8.41 25.13
CA ALA A 781 -50.35 -9.13 25.03
C ALA A 781 -50.16 -10.64 25.26
N ALA A 782 -49.13 -11.24 24.65
CA ALA A 782 -48.80 -12.64 24.83
C ALA A 782 -48.39 -12.96 26.26
N ILE A 783 -47.56 -12.11 26.88
CA ILE A 783 -47.13 -12.26 28.28
C ILE A 783 -48.34 -12.21 29.22
N SER A 784 -49.22 -11.23 29.03
CA SER A 784 -50.43 -11.05 29.87
C SER A 784 -51.38 -12.25 29.77
N GLU A 785 -51.57 -12.79 28.56
CA GLU A 785 -52.39 -13.99 28.33
C GLU A 785 -51.77 -15.23 28.98
N ARG A 786 -50.45 -15.39 28.90
CA ARG A 786 -49.74 -16.51 29.52
C ARG A 786 -49.83 -16.46 31.04
N MET A 787 -49.67 -15.28 31.64
CA MET A 787 -49.83 -15.05 33.10
C MET A 787 -51.24 -15.40 33.57
N ARG A 788 -52.26 -15.03 32.80
CA ARG A 788 -53.67 -15.35 33.11
C ARG A 788 -53.96 -16.86 33.03
N GLN A 789 -53.31 -17.57 32.10
CA GLN A 789 -53.41 -19.03 31.98
C GLN A 789 -52.66 -19.78 33.11
N THR A 790 -51.57 -19.22 33.65
CA THR A 790 -50.89 -19.76 34.85
C THR A 790 -51.69 -19.50 36.13
N GLU A 791 -52.48 -18.42 36.21
CA GLU A 791 -53.37 -18.12 37.35
C GLU A 791 -54.60 -19.04 37.44
N GLU A 792 -55.06 -19.65 36.34
CA GLU A 792 -56.26 -20.53 36.29
C GLU A 792 -55.97 -22.02 36.56
N ARG A 793 -54.70 -22.44 36.72
CA ARG A 793 -54.35 -23.80 37.16
C ARG A 793 -54.25 -23.85 38.70
N PRO A 794 -54.96 -24.78 39.40
CA PRO A 794 -54.80 -24.91 40.84
C PRO A 794 -53.35 -25.27 41.18
N GLN A 795 -52.73 -24.45 42.02
CA GLN A 795 -51.40 -24.68 42.56
C GLN A 795 -51.36 -26.02 43.31
N SER A 796 -50.82 -27.06 42.68
CA SER A 796 -50.18 -28.13 43.42
C SER A 796 -48.79 -27.65 43.80
N THR A 797 -48.60 -27.37 45.08
CA THR A 797 -47.28 -27.30 45.70
C THR A 797 -46.50 -28.58 45.37
N ASN A 798 -45.43 -28.44 44.59
CA ASN A 798 -44.17 -29.21 44.61
C ASN A 798 -43.50 -29.20 43.23
N SER A 799 -42.58 -28.27 42.98
CA SER A 799 -41.42 -28.54 42.11
C SER A 799 -40.19 -28.73 42.99
N THR A 800 -40.10 -29.89 43.62
CA THR A 800 -38.87 -30.39 44.26
C THR A 800 -37.83 -30.85 43.22
N GLY A 801 -37.80 -30.21 42.04
CA GLY A 801 -37.00 -30.64 40.89
C GLY A 801 -35.64 -29.96 40.77
N ASP A 802 -35.46 -28.78 41.37
CA ASP A 802 -34.27 -27.94 41.16
C ASP A 802 -33.48 -27.72 42.48
N ILE A 803 -33.39 -28.74 43.33
CA ILE A 803 -32.54 -28.68 44.53
C ILE A 803 -31.34 -29.59 44.30
N HIS A 804 -30.16 -28.99 44.20
CA HIS A 804 -28.90 -29.70 44.03
C HIS A 804 -28.29 -30.03 45.40
N TRP A 805 -27.98 -31.30 45.63
CA TRP A 805 -27.51 -31.81 46.93
C TRP A 805 -26.00 -32.04 46.95
N THR A 806 -25.36 -31.79 48.09
CA THR A 806 -23.94 -32.10 48.32
C THR A 806 -23.73 -32.54 49.77
N PRO A 807 -23.23 -33.75 50.03
CA PRO A 807 -23.06 -34.26 51.40
C PRO A 807 -21.78 -33.75 52.06
N PHE A 808 -21.84 -33.48 53.37
CA PHE A 808 -20.65 -33.15 54.17
C PHE A 808 -20.69 -33.77 55.57
N GLU A 809 -19.55 -34.30 56.00
CA GLU A 809 -19.33 -34.72 57.38
C GLU A 809 -19.04 -33.54 58.32
N HIS A 810 -19.72 -33.53 59.47
CA HIS A 810 -19.54 -32.58 60.55
C HIS A 810 -18.72 -33.15 61.73
N PRO A 811 -18.17 -32.31 62.63
CA PRO A 811 -17.30 -32.75 63.73
C PRO A 811 -17.88 -33.80 64.69
N CYS A 812 -19.21 -33.93 64.77
CA CYS A 812 -19.88 -34.95 65.58
C CYS A 812 -20.00 -36.32 64.87
N GLY A 813 -19.43 -36.48 63.68
CA GLY A 813 -19.48 -37.70 62.86
C GLY A 813 -20.76 -37.87 62.04
N CYS A 814 -21.60 -36.83 62.00
CA CYS A 814 -22.83 -36.78 61.21
C CYS A 814 -22.55 -36.34 59.79
N VAL A 815 -23.13 -37.03 58.78
CA VAL A 815 -23.05 -36.61 57.37
C VAL A 815 -24.41 -36.08 56.92
N ILE A 816 -24.43 -34.84 56.42
CA ILE A 816 -25.64 -34.09 56.04
C ILE A 816 -25.62 -33.81 54.55
N ASP A 817 -26.72 -34.09 53.85
CA ASP A 817 -26.94 -33.61 52.49
C ASP A 817 -27.40 -32.16 52.55
N TRP A 818 -26.59 -31.27 51.98
CA TRP A 818 -26.92 -29.85 51.87
C TRP A 818 -27.41 -29.52 50.47
N GLY A 819 -28.61 -28.96 50.39
CA GLY A 819 -29.31 -28.63 49.16
C GLY A 819 -29.36 -27.12 48.93
N TRP A 820 -29.15 -26.69 47.68
CA TRP A 820 -29.37 -25.30 47.27
C TRP A 820 -30.25 -25.24 46.01
N SER A 821 -30.92 -24.11 45.81
CA SER A 821 -31.67 -23.79 44.59
C SER A 821 -31.33 -22.38 44.15
N SER A 822 -31.35 -22.11 42.84
CA SER A 822 -31.08 -20.79 42.26
C SER A 822 -32.04 -19.69 42.74
N GLN A 823 -33.19 -20.07 43.31
CA GLN A 823 -34.16 -19.14 43.90
C GLN A 823 -33.76 -18.65 45.31
N GLU A 824 -33.05 -19.48 46.07
CA GLU A 824 -32.75 -19.22 47.49
C GLU A 824 -31.29 -18.78 47.73
N ALA A 825 -30.34 -19.26 46.91
CA ALA A 825 -28.95 -18.86 46.95
C ALA A 825 -28.25 -19.10 45.61
N ASP A 826 -27.36 -18.22 45.19
CA ASP A 826 -26.56 -18.43 43.97
C ASP A 826 -25.47 -19.50 44.20
N PRO A 827 -25.03 -20.21 43.15
CA PRO A 827 -24.06 -21.30 43.27
C PRO A 827 -22.72 -20.88 43.89
N ARG A 828 -22.27 -19.63 43.69
CA ARG A 828 -21.00 -19.17 44.27
C ARG A 828 -21.12 -18.98 45.77
N SER A 829 -22.24 -18.42 46.23
CA SER A 829 -22.53 -18.29 47.66
C SER A 829 -22.59 -19.64 48.37
N PHE A 830 -23.16 -20.67 47.71
CA PHE A 830 -23.15 -22.04 48.24
C PHE A 830 -21.73 -22.62 48.35
N ILE A 831 -20.92 -22.52 47.28
CA ILE A 831 -19.54 -23.02 47.25
C ILE A 831 -18.68 -22.41 48.36
N VAL A 832 -18.78 -21.09 48.56
CA VAL A 832 -18.04 -20.40 49.63
C VAL A 832 -18.55 -20.86 50.99
N TRP A 833 -19.87 -20.99 51.16
CA TRP A 833 -20.46 -21.44 52.41
C TRP A 833 -20.04 -22.86 52.82
N CYS A 834 -19.83 -23.77 51.85
CA CYS A 834 -19.35 -25.13 52.14
C CYS A 834 -18.01 -25.14 52.91
N THR A 835 -17.14 -24.15 52.70
CA THR A 835 -15.87 -24.05 53.45
C THR A 835 -16.05 -23.77 54.93
N TYR A 836 -17.19 -23.21 55.31
CA TYR A 836 -17.56 -22.87 56.67
C TYR A 836 -18.33 -24.02 57.35
N VAL A 837 -19.36 -24.56 56.68
CA VAL A 837 -20.31 -25.50 57.28
C VAL A 837 -19.65 -26.79 57.82
N ILE A 838 -18.59 -27.28 57.17
CA ILE A 838 -17.90 -28.52 57.55
C ILE A 838 -17.17 -28.45 58.90
N ASN A 839 -16.99 -27.26 59.45
CA ASN A 839 -16.37 -27.02 60.76
C ASN A 839 -17.39 -26.57 61.81
N GLU A 840 -18.64 -26.35 61.41
CA GLU A 840 -19.72 -25.92 62.29
C GLU A 840 -20.39 -27.09 63.01
N VAL A 841 -21.02 -26.77 64.15
CA VAL A 841 -21.81 -27.77 64.89
C VAL A 841 -22.99 -28.19 64.03
N CYS A 842 -23.14 -29.49 63.83
CA CYS A 842 -24.24 -30.08 63.08
C CYS A 842 -25.61 -29.57 63.62
N PRO A 843 -26.54 -29.13 62.75
CA PRO A 843 -27.86 -28.63 63.14
C PRO A 843 -28.69 -29.63 63.96
N TRP A 844 -28.40 -30.93 63.86
CA TRP A 844 -29.07 -31.96 64.64
C TRP A 844 -28.60 -32.04 66.10
N HIS A 845 -27.40 -31.52 66.39
CA HIS A 845 -26.74 -31.60 67.69
C HIS A 845 -26.37 -30.23 68.27
N ALA A 846 -26.76 -29.14 67.60
CA ALA A 846 -26.60 -27.79 68.10
C ALA A 846 -27.39 -27.56 69.40
N GLU A 847 -26.83 -26.79 70.33
CA GLU A 847 -27.49 -26.43 71.59
C GLU A 847 -28.81 -25.70 71.31
N GLY A 848 -29.94 -26.29 71.70
CA GLY A 848 -31.28 -25.74 71.44
C GLY A 848 -31.94 -26.19 70.12
N SER A 849 -31.41 -27.19 69.43
CA SER A 849 -32.06 -27.74 68.22
C SER A 849 -33.49 -28.21 68.50
N THR A 850 -34.44 -27.73 67.70
CA THR A 850 -35.87 -28.10 67.75
C THR A 850 -36.24 -29.21 66.76
N ILE A 851 -35.26 -29.72 66.01
CA ILE A 851 -35.46 -30.71 64.94
C ILE A 851 -35.52 -32.11 65.55
N ALA A 852 -36.71 -32.72 65.53
CA ALA A 852 -36.93 -34.07 66.04
C ALA A 852 -36.14 -35.12 65.21
N PRO A 853 -35.61 -36.20 65.82
CA PRO A 853 -34.86 -37.25 65.11
C PRO A 853 -35.60 -37.82 63.90
N GLU A 854 -36.92 -37.97 63.98
CA GLU A 854 -37.75 -38.52 62.91
C GLU A 854 -37.86 -37.56 61.71
N ALA A 855 -37.63 -36.26 61.91
CA ALA A 855 -37.68 -35.25 60.86
C ALA A 855 -36.35 -35.08 60.11
N ARG A 856 -35.25 -35.69 60.59
CA ARG A 856 -33.91 -35.53 59.99
C ARG A 856 -33.79 -36.17 58.61
N ASN A 857 -34.52 -37.26 58.36
CA ASN A 857 -34.62 -37.90 57.05
C ASN A 857 -35.51 -37.13 56.05
N SER A 858 -36.20 -36.07 56.52
CA SER A 858 -37.00 -35.19 55.67
C SER A 858 -36.24 -33.91 55.37
N MET A 859 -36.56 -33.26 54.24
CA MET A 859 -35.96 -32.00 53.84
C MET A 859 -36.34 -30.88 54.82
N VAL A 860 -35.34 -30.25 55.43
CA VAL A 860 -35.47 -29.11 56.36
C VAL A 860 -34.77 -27.90 55.78
N PHE A 861 -35.38 -26.71 55.82
CA PHE A 861 -34.74 -25.48 55.37
C PHE A 861 -34.10 -24.73 56.54
N LEU A 862 -32.83 -24.35 56.41
CA LEU A 862 -32.03 -23.69 57.43
C LEU A 862 -31.50 -22.35 56.91
N ARG A 863 -31.81 -21.25 57.60
CA ARG A 863 -31.37 -19.91 57.19
C ARG A 863 -29.90 -19.66 57.53
N TRP A 864 -29.15 -19.14 56.55
CA TRP A 864 -27.74 -18.77 56.69
C TRP A 864 -27.59 -17.24 56.66
N ARG A 865 -27.47 -16.65 57.85
CA ARG A 865 -27.45 -15.18 58.11
C ARG A 865 -28.75 -14.48 57.65
N ALA A 866 -29.06 -13.34 58.27
CA ALA A 866 -30.37 -12.69 58.07
C ALA A 866 -30.59 -12.14 56.64
N GLU A 867 -29.52 -11.96 55.86
CA GLU A 867 -29.52 -11.23 54.58
C GLU A 867 -29.08 -12.07 53.37
N GLN A 868 -28.72 -13.35 53.52
CA GLN A 868 -28.07 -14.16 52.45
C GLN A 868 -28.75 -15.52 52.13
N GLY A 869 -30.04 -15.65 52.45
CA GLY A 869 -30.83 -16.83 52.09
C GLY A 869 -30.65 -18.02 53.04
N GLY A 870 -31.05 -19.22 52.60
CA GLY A 870 -30.95 -20.45 53.39
C GLY A 870 -30.72 -21.67 52.53
N PHE A 871 -30.29 -22.76 53.16
CA PHE A 871 -30.00 -24.03 52.51
C PHE A 871 -30.88 -25.14 53.05
N PHE A 872 -31.19 -26.11 52.19
CA PHE A 872 -31.89 -27.32 52.58
C PHE A 872 -30.93 -28.31 53.22
N ALA A 873 -31.39 -29.08 54.19
CA ALA A 873 -30.61 -30.09 54.89
C ALA A 873 -31.46 -31.35 55.07
N ARG A 874 -30.85 -32.52 54.88
CA ARG A 874 -31.41 -33.81 55.30
C ARG A 874 -30.28 -34.76 55.71
N GLU A 875 -30.62 -35.79 56.47
CA GLU A 875 -29.67 -36.82 56.88
C GLU A 875 -29.23 -37.66 55.68
N ALA A 876 -27.91 -37.74 55.46
CA ALA A 876 -27.35 -38.48 54.34
C ALA A 876 -27.55 -39.99 54.54
N THR A 877 -27.82 -40.72 53.46
CA THR A 877 -28.02 -42.17 53.53
C THR A 877 -27.24 -42.89 52.43
N GLY A 878 -26.75 -44.11 52.74
CA GLY A 878 -26.07 -44.93 51.75
C GLY A 878 -24.80 -44.29 51.19
N HIS A 879 -24.76 -44.07 49.88
CA HIS A 879 -23.59 -43.57 49.16
C HIS A 879 -23.15 -42.16 49.59
N ASP A 880 -24.12 -41.32 49.96
CA ASP A 880 -23.87 -39.93 50.38
C ASP A 880 -23.05 -39.83 51.67
N VAL A 881 -23.09 -40.86 52.53
CA VAL A 881 -22.29 -40.91 53.77
C VAL A 881 -20.80 -41.05 53.45
N GLU A 882 -20.45 -41.99 52.55
CA GLU A 882 -19.07 -42.21 52.12
C GLU A 882 -18.54 -41.01 51.33
N LEU A 883 -19.39 -40.45 50.45
CA LEU A 883 -19.07 -39.26 49.66
C LEU A 883 -18.84 -38.04 50.56
N GLY A 884 -19.71 -37.81 51.54
CA GLY A 884 -19.60 -36.66 52.44
C GLY A 884 -18.36 -36.66 53.32
N CYS A 885 -17.90 -37.83 53.77
CA CYS A 885 -16.60 -37.97 54.44
C CYS A 885 -15.43 -37.59 53.51
N SER A 886 -15.43 -38.12 52.27
CA SER A 886 -14.37 -37.84 51.30
C SER A 886 -14.33 -36.37 50.87
N LEU A 887 -15.50 -35.74 50.68
CA LEU A 887 -15.62 -34.33 50.31
C LEU A 887 -15.13 -33.43 51.45
N THR A 888 -15.55 -33.73 52.68
CA THR A 888 -15.10 -32.99 53.86
C THR A 888 -13.57 -33.10 54.05
N GLU A 889 -12.98 -34.29 53.89
CA GLU A 889 -11.52 -34.46 53.99
C GLU A 889 -10.76 -33.67 52.92
N SER A 890 -11.25 -33.68 51.68
CA SER A 890 -10.68 -32.94 50.56
C SER A 890 -10.74 -31.43 50.79
N LEU A 891 -11.89 -30.92 51.26
CA LEU A 891 -12.06 -29.50 51.61
C LEU A 891 -11.16 -29.10 52.78
N ARG A 892 -11.07 -29.90 53.85
CA ARG A 892 -10.17 -29.62 54.98
C ARG A 892 -8.71 -29.58 54.55
N THR A 893 -8.30 -30.47 53.64
CA THR A 893 -6.95 -30.49 53.08
C THR A 893 -6.67 -29.21 52.30
N LEU A 894 -7.58 -28.80 51.41
CA LEU A 894 -7.42 -27.57 50.61
C LEU A 894 -7.40 -26.31 51.50
N ILE A 895 -8.29 -26.21 52.49
CA ILE A 895 -8.32 -25.10 53.45
C ILE A 895 -7.02 -25.08 54.27
N GLY A 896 -6.52 -26.25 54.70
CA GLY A 896 -5.27 -26.39 55.44
C GLY A 896 -4.05 -25.94 54.62
N GLN A 897 -3.98 -26.30 53.34
CA GLN A 897 -2.93 -25.84 52.42
C GLN A 897 -2.87 -24.31 52.36
N ILE A 898 -4.02 -23.65 52.28
CA ILE A 898 -4.09 -22.18 52.21
C ILE A 898 -3.75 -21.52 53.53
N ALA A 899 -4.21 -22.08 54.65
CA ALA A 899 -3.92 -21.55 55.99
C ALA A 899 -2.44 -21.71 56.38
N SER A 900 -1.77 -22.77 55.90
CA SER A 900 -0.35 -23.05 56.17
C SER A 900 0.63 -22.19 55.34
N ALA A 901 0.11 -21.48 54.34
CA ALA A 901 0.89 -20.76 53.36
C ALA A 901 1.01 -19.27 53.69
N THR A 902 1.88 -19.02 54.67
CA THR A 902 2.26 -17.69 55.15
C THR A 902 3.45 -17.10 54.40
N ASP A 903 4.04 -17.83 53.44
CA ASP A 903 5.09 -17.37 52.54
C ASP A 903 4.86 -17.97 51.13
N ASN A 904 5.50 -17.42 50.10
CA ASN A 904 5.35 -17.76 48.66
C ASN A 904 5.70 -19.22 48.27
N SER A 905 5.65 -20.16 49.21
CA SER A 905 6.04 -21.56 49.08
C SER A 905 4.88 -22.55 48.90
N ILE A 906 3.65 -22.09 48.62
CA ILE A 906 2.73 -22.96 47.86
C ILE A 906 3.28 -23.00 46.43
N ASP A 907 4.29 -23.84 46.23
CA ASP A 907 4.62 -24.42 44.93
C ASP A 907 3.51 -25.41 44.56
N VAL A 908 2.32 -24.87 44.28
CA VAL A 908 1.44 -25.51 43.31
C VAL A 908 1.72 -24.78 42.02
N GLU A 909 2.25 -25.49 41.02
CA GLU A 909 2.56 -24.98 39.69
C GLU A 909 1.28 -24.41 39.03
N ILE A 910 0.90 -23.17 39.36
CA ILE A 910 -0.02 -22.40 38.54
C ILE A 910 0.77 -22.08 37.28
N PRO A 911 0.36 -22.58 36.08
CA PRO A 911 1.12 -22.38 34.87
C PRO A 911 1.41 -20.88 34.66
N ALA A 912 2.67 -20.53 34.36
CA ALA A 912 3.09 -19.13 34.28
C ALA A 912 2.26 -18.32 33.27
N ALA A 913 1.81 -18.96 32.19
CA ALA A 913 0.91 -18.37 31.19
C ALA A 913 -0.47 -18.04 31.77
N TYR A 914 -1.04 -18.94 32.59
CA TYR A 914 -2.34 -18.74 33.24
C TYR A 914 -2.28 -17.65 34.31
N SER A 915 -1.21 -17.64 35.12
CA SER A 915 -0.96 -16.57 36.11
C SER A 915 -0.75 -15.20 35.44
N ALA A 916 -0.02 -15.16 34.32
CA ALA A 916 0.18 -13.92 33.56
C ALA A 916 -1.11 -13.40 32.92
N ALA A 917 -1.98 -14.29 32.41
CA ALA A 917 -3.29 -13.92 31.87
C ALA A 917 -4.19 -13.31 32.96
N LEU A 918 -4.34 -13.99 34.10
CA LEU A 918 -5.17 -13.51 35.22
C LEU A 918 -4.71 -12.14 35.75
N ARG A 919 -3.40 -11.93 35.89
CA ARG A 919 -2.84 -10.63 36.30
C ARG A 919 -3.10 -9.52 35.28
N ARG A 920 -3.07 -9.85 33.98
CA ARG A 920 -3.34 -8.88 32.89
C ARG A 920 -4.79 -8.35 32.95
N HIS A 921 -5.70 -9.14 33.49
CA HIS A 921 -7.12 -8.80 33.67
C HIS A 921 -7.46 -8.37 35.11
N GLY A 922 -6.46 -8.15 35.97
CA GLY A 922 -6.66 -7.61 37.33
C GLY A 922 -7.13 -8.61 38.38
N PHE A 923 -7.09 -9.92 38.09
CA PHE A 923 -7.44 -10.97 39.05
C PHE A 923 -6.22 -11.47 39.82
N ASP A 924 -6.41 -11.85 41.10
CA ASP A 924 -5.38 -12.53 41.88
C ASP A 924 -5.32 -14.01 41.49
N PRO A 925 -4.19 -14.51 40.93
CA PRO A 925 -4.09 -15.89 40.46
C PRO A 925 -4.30 -16.93 41.55
N ARG A 926 -3.95 -16.60 42.82
CA ARG A 926 -4.09 -17.52 43.95
C ARG A 926 -5.56 -17.66 44.37
N SER A 927 -6.30 -16.55 44.46
CA SER A 927 -7.74 -16.56 44.68
C SER A 927 -8.49 -17.29 43.57
N ALA A 928 -8.17 -17.01 42.30
CA ALA A 928 -8.82 -17.65 41.16
C ALA A 928 -8.55 -19.17 41.10
N TRP A 929 -7.31 -19.59 41.37
CA TRP A 929 -6.96 -21.01 41.45
C TRP A 929 -7.69 -21.72 42.61
N PHE A 930 -7.78 -21.07 43.77
CA PHE A 930 -8.51 -21.62 44.91
C PHE A 930 -10.01 -21.78 44.63
N GLU A 931 -10.64 -20.76 44.04
CA GLU A 931 -12.05 -20.83 43.63
C GLU A 931 -12.28 -21.98 42.64
N GLN A 932 -11.35 -22.19 41.70
CA GLN A 932 -11.41 -23.32 40.77
C GLN A 932 -11.30 -24.67 41.49
N GLN A 933 -10.34 -24.84 42.41
CA GLN A 933 -10.20 -26.10 43.15
C GLN A 933 -11.38 -26.39 44.08
N LEU A 934 -11.94 -25.36 44.72
CA LEU A 934 -13.17 -25.48 45.50
C LEU A 934 -14.33 -25.95 44.63
N THR A 935 -14.47 -25.33 43.46
CA THR A 935 -15.48 -25.69 42.46
C THR A 935 -15.30 -27.15 42.02
N ASP A 936 -14.06 -27.58 41.72
CA ASP A 936 -13.78 -28.96 41.32
C ASP A 936 -14.06 -29.98 42.44
N ILE A 937 -13.73 -29.68 43.70
CA ILE A 937 -14.03 -30.58 44.84
C ILE A 937 -15.54 -30.72 45.03
N ILE A 938 -16.28 -29.61 44.98
CA ILE A 938 -17.73 -29.61 45.21
C ILE A 938 -18.49 -30.21 44.02
N LEU A 939 -17.97 -30.05 42.80
CA LEU A 939 -18.67 -30.44 41.57
C LEU A 939 -18.19 -31.75 40.93
N ASN A 940 -17.04 -32.32 41.30
CA ASN A 940 -16.38 -33.31 40.43
C ASN A 940 -15.74 -34.51 41.15
N ARG A 941 -16.57 -35.36 41.79
CA ARG A 941 -16.40 -36.82 41.78
C ARG A 941 -17.75 -37.57 41.73
N GLY A 942 -18.37 -37.57 40.54
CA GLY A 942 -19.09 -38.74 40.03
C GLY A 942 -20.62 -38.81 40.12
N GLU A 943 -21.29 -38.06 41.00
CA GLU A 943 -22.77 -38.15 41.13
C GLU A 943 -23.46 -36.81 41.48
N SER A 944 -22.88 -35.66 41.13
CA SER A 944 -23.53 -34.35 41.31
C SER A 944 -24.32 -33.95 40.06
N GLU A 945 -25.62 -33.63 40.20
CA GLU A 945 -26.50 -33.17 39.11
C GLU A 945 -26.08 -31.82 38.46
N LEU A 946 -24.96 -31.22 38.89
CA LEU A 946 -24.38 -30.00 38.30
C LEU A 946 -23.44 -30.26 37.12
N GLU A 947 -23.06 -31.51 36.87
CA GLU A 947 -22.15 -31.90 35.78
C GLU A 947 -22.67 -31.57 34.36
N PRO A 948 -23.98 -31.67 34.04
CA PRO A 948 -24.53 -31.26 32.74
C PRO A 948 -24.38 -29.76 32.47
N LEU A 949 -24.51 -28.92 33.50
CA LEU A 949 -24.43 -27.46 33.37
C LEU A 949 -23.00 -27.01 32.97
N LEU A 950 -21.97 -27.65 33.54
CA LEU A 950 -20.57 -27.37 33.24
C LEU A 950 -20.07 -28.00 31.95
N ARG A 951 -20.57 -29.17 31.53
CA ARG A 951 -20.28 -29.73 30.18
C ARG A 951 -20.81 -28.83 29.07
N THR A 952 -21.92 -28.14 29.32
CA THR A 952 -22.49 -27.14 28.40
C THR A 952 -21.60 -25.89 28.31
N LEU A 953 -20.91 -25.54 29.40
CA LEU A 953 -19.94 -24.43 29.43
C LEU A 953 -18.58 -24.81 28.82
N LYS A 954 -18.08 -26.03 29.04
CA LYS A 954 -16.79 -26.52 28.51
C LYS A 954 -16.81 -26.93 27.03
N SER A 955 -17.97 -27.25 26.45
CA SER A 955 -18.09 -27.70 25.05
C SER A 955 -18.09 -26.57 24.01
N ARG A 956 -18.20 -25.31 24.44
CA ARG A 956 -18.01 -24.11 23.61
C ARG A 956 -16.56 -23.68 23.73
N GLY A 957 -15.68 -24.31 22.95
CA GLY A 957 -14.23 -24.18 23.06
C GLY A 957 -13.70 -22.77 22.86
N ASP A 958 -13.61 -22.02 23.96
CA ASP A 958 -12.89 -20.75 24.06
C ASP A 958 -11.83 -20.87 25.16
N PRO A 959 -10.53 -20.74 24.85
CA PRO A 959 -9.46 -20.78 25.85
C PRO A 959 -9.41 -19.56 26.79
N GLU A 960 -10.17 -18.48 26.51
CA GLU A 960 -10.20 -17.25 27.33
C GLU A 960 -11.25 -17.24 28.47
N ARG A 961 -12.05 -18.31 28.63
CA ARG A 961 -12.99 -18.48 29.77
C ARG A 961 -12.49 -19.48 30.80
#